data_AF-A0A7J6LVD1-F1
#
_entry.id   AF-A0A7J6LVD1-F1
#
_cell.length_a   1.000
_cell.length_b   1.000
_cell.length_c   1.000
_cell.angle_alpha   90.00
_cell.angle_beta   90.00
_cell.angle_gamma   90.00
#
_symmetry.space_group_name_H-M   'P 1'
#
loop_
_entity.id
_entity.type
_entity.pdbx_description
1 polymer ?
#
loop_
_entity_poly.entity_id
_entity_poly.type
_entity_poly.pdbx_seq_one_letter_code
_entity_poly.pdbx_strand_id
1 'polypeptide(L)'
;MPSVLPSTTGVILLAGLFAGGGLFYSLLPAPPSGRGAPDTMLRYSEVAGRPYTVTYDSRAFKINGERTLLLGGSIHYPRLAVEEWDPMLEEMAQDGLNHLQLYVFWNFHEPEPPRFDDVDRRFVHNYDFSGRADLVRFIRAAGEKDLFVNLRIGPYVCAEWAFGGLPLWLRDVPGMCFRSICGYDGSPGECKPWEDGDFSGCDPWREYMADFVMAIGRLVKDAKLTAAQGGPVIMAQLENEYGDDTEAGRAYIDWVGELSFGLGLDVPWVMCNGMSANGTINVYNGDDGAEEYKARHDERWPDEPLGWTENEGWFDTWAGSFENSQRSAEEMAYVVARWVAVGGSHHNYYMWYGGNHVGQWGAASLTNAYADGVNFRADGLPNEPKRSHLRRLNVVLGELNGELMEVEDRHTVRPVKLEHDAEVFEWTSRLAFLHRPACGEGGAEKVSYKQATYTIKCREVLVVDPSTAIVRFASASVGQPPELITKVLANLTMEQWSMRREIARHGMAVVNATKPIDHLSISDLDTDYVTYKTTVATDGANGNVSLEIDSRVSQVFHVSTDGGSILTATVMNLEKGNTQWKATVPLPGLESNRSYDLWILSESLGVENGMLSGAPAKTEPSLQKGIVGDVRLNNQSIKEGDWSMVKGLDGEVNNSLMTSDTPCCNSLGPAWFMAGFTIDSVGSPGTRSISLTLPQGLPDQAGGHIWLNGVNIGRWRAVGYRQATYRLPPGVLVSGENTLAIFSATGHWVTAQGSPPAVVEKFYRREEVLSTEVGQFSPDQHPSLAWCSSASTPQGGQGRDSRGTAGRQTRRSPSSFVRRSPEEMKRLVASWDHYVSSRARDFFVTREKLEEVLMMIAKSIHHTEDPILGDDNCVFWYGEVTKDDNQAVIRMVKPTEDSESLTYVNRVMVLIFSSDEAFQHLMTLPKAPFRMACGNQLCVSLHHVALN
;
A
#
# COMPACT_ATOMS: atom_id res chain seq x y z
N MET A 1 21.39 40.82 -62.59
CA MET A 1 21.11 40.69 -64.04
C MET A 1 22.25 39.90 -64.67
N PRO A 2 22.02 39.02 -65.67
CA PRO A 2 20.89 38.11 -65.84
C PRO A 2 21.31 36.70 -66.39
N SER A 3 20.27 35.90 -66.68
CA SER A 3 20.12 34.88 -67.75
C SER A 3 20.85 33.53 -67.60
N VAL A 4 20.17 32.39 -67.37
CA VAL A 4 19.14 31.65 -68.15
C VAL A 4 19.74 30.72 -69.25
N LEU A 5 19.78 29.41 -68.91
CA LEU A 5 19.53 28.16 -69.70
C LEU A 5 20.37 27.89 -70.98
N PRO A 6 20.56 26.63 -71.48
CA PRO A 6 19.62 25.50 -71.40
C PRO A 6 20.16 24.04 -71.31
N SER A 7 19.27 23.15 -70.82
CA SER A 7 18.83 21.86 -71.38
C SER A 7 19.74 20.63 -71.62
N THR A 8 19.14 19.49 -71.24
CA THR A 8 19.13 18.12 -71.81
C THR A 8 20.06 17.05 -71.25
N THR A 9 19.69 15.76 -71.07
CA THR A 9 18.51 15.00 -70.57
C THR A 9 18.96 13.53 -70.56
N GLY A 10 18.53 12.75 -69.56
CA GLY A 10 18.44 11.28 -69.60
C GLY A 10 18.68 10.68 -68.21
N VAL A 11 17.70 10.53 -67.30
CA VAL A 11 16.42 9.78 -67.29
C VAL A 11 16.59 8.27 -67.37
N ILE A 12 16.15 7.57 -66.32
CA ILE A 12 15.05 6.56 -66.26
C ILE A 12 15.04 6.08 -64.78
N LEU A 13 13.97 6.28 -64.01
CA LEU A 13 12.86 5.33 -63.97
C LEU A 13 11.52 5.99 -63.59
N LEU A 14 10.49 5.49 -64.28
CA LEU A 14 9.13 6.01 -64.38
C LEU A 14 8.29 5.83 -63.11
N ALA A 15 7.51 6.88 -62.86
CA ALA A 15 6.24 6.85 -62.13
C ALA A 15 5.05 6.84 -63.13
N GLY A 16 3.89 6.42 -62.62
CA GLY A 16 2.56 6.60 -63.20
C GLY A 16 1.73 5.34 -63.03
N LEU A 17 0.47 5.33 -62.58
CA LEU A 17 -0.51 6.36 -62.21
C LEU A 17 -1.72 5.54 -61.70
N PHE A 18 -2.51 6.03 -60.74
CA PHE A 18 -3.95 6.28 -60.92
C PHE A 18 -4.58 6.85 -59.64
N ALA A 19 -5.46 7.81 -59.89
CA ALA A 19 -6.16 8.67 -58.95
C ALA A 19 -7.28 7.96 -58.17
N GLY A 20 -7.68 8.55 -57.03
CA GLY A 20 -9.01 8.35 -56.48
C GLY A 20 -9.11 8.59 -54.97
N GLY A 21 -9.73 9.70 -54.59
CA GLY A 21 -10.33 9.86 -53.25
C GLY A 21 -9.64 10.88 -52.36
N GLY A 22 -10.10 12.13 -52.41
CA GLY A 22 -9.97 13.03 -51.27
C GLY A 22 -10.72 12.42 -50.09
N LEU A 23 -9.98 12.02 -49.05
CA LEU A 23 -10.55 11.75 -47.75
C LEU A 23 -10.42 13.04 -46.93
N PHE A 24 -11.57 13.66 -46.76
CA PHE A 24 -11.83 14.69 -45.77
C PHE A 24 -11.10 14.35 -44.47
N TYR A 25 -10.29 15.29 -43.96
CA TYR A 25 -10.16 15.42 -42.51
C TYR A 25 -11.59 15.65 -42.01
N SER A 26 -12.24 14.59 -41.56
CA SER A 26 -13.38 14.71 -40.67
C SER A 26 -12.84 15.42 -39.43
N LEU A 27 -13.03 16.73 -39.39
CA LEU A 27 -13.27 17.46 -38.15
C LEU A 27 -14.27 16.59 -37.38
N LEU A 28 -13.76 15.78 -36.45
CA LEU A 28 -14.61 15.20 -35.43
C LEU A 28 -15.32 16.40 -34.81
N PRO A 29 -16.66 16.37 -34.69
CA PRO A 29 -17.34 17.41 -33.95
C PRO A 29 -16.68 17.47 -32.58
N ALA A 30 -16.30 18.66 -32.12
CA ALA A 30 -16.12 18.87 -30.69
C ALA A 30 -17.35 18.24 -30.02
N PRO A 31 -17.17 17.40 -28.97
CA PRO A 31 -18.32 16.87 -28.26
C PRO A 31 -19.21 18.05 -27.88
N PRO A 32 -20.54 17.92 -27.98
CA PRO A 32 -21.44 19.04 -27.73
C PRO A 32 -21.11 19.62 -26.35
N SER A 33 -20.67 20.88 -26.35
CA SER A 33 -20.59 21.74 -25.18
C SER A 33 -22.01 21.90 -24.66
N GLY A 34 -22.45 20.99 -23.80
CA GLY A 34 -23.85 20.93 -23.38
C GLY A 34 -24.26 19.71 -22.56
N ARG A 35 -23.36 18.79 -22.21
CA ARG A 35 -23.62 17.91 -21.07
C ARG A 35 -23.13 18.64 -19.82
N GLY A 36 -24.03 18.84 -18.86
CA GLY A 36 -23.64 19.29 -17.52
C GLY A 36 -22.64 18.32 -16.89
N ALA A 37 -21.98 18.73 -15.81
CA ALA A 37 -21.08 17.83 -15.09
C ALA A 37 -21.82 16.54 -14.67
N PRO A 38 -21.13 15.38 -14.67
CA PRO A 38 -21.76 14.13 -14.26
C PRO A 38 -22.18 14.20 -12.79
N ASP A 39 -23.35 13.66 -12.47
CA ASP A 39 -23.91 13.72 -11.11
C ASP A 39 -22.98 13.05 -10.08
N THR A 40 -22.32 11.95 -10.47
CA THR A 40 -21.36 11.20 -9.67
C THR A 40 -19.93 11.28 -10.23
N MET A 41 -18.93 10.93 -9.42
CA MET A 41 -17.55 10.81 -9.90
C MET A 41 -17.44 9.84 -11.07
N LEU A 42 -16.62 10.20 -12.05
CA LEU A 42 -16.31 9.32 -13.17
C LEU A 42 -15.49 8.13 -12.69
N ARG A 43 -15.74 7.00 -13.33
CA ARG A 43 -15.12 5.69 -13.11
C ARG A 43 -14.48 5.16 -14.38
N TYR A 44 -13.49 4.28 -14.25
CA TYR A 44 -12.73 3.79 -15.41
C TYR A 44 -13.62 3.02 -16.39
N SER A 45 -14.56 2.22 -15.91
CA SER A 45 -15.51 1.43 -16.70
C SER A 45 -16.33 2.27 -17.69
N GLU A 46 -16.52 3.57 -17.44
CA GLU A 46 -17.24 4.48 -18.33
C GLU A 46 -16.47 4.80 -19.62
N VAL A 47 -15.14 4.65 -19.60
CA VAL A 47 -14.23 4.92 -20.72
C VAL A 47 -13.40 3.71 -21.15
N ALA A 48 -13.48 2.60 -20.41
CA ALA A 48 -12.69 1.40 -20.65
C ALA A 48 -12.81 0.85 -22.08
N GLY A 49 -11.68 0.39 -22.62
CA GLY A 49 -11.63 -0.31 -23.91
C GLY A 49 -11.78 0.57 -25.15
N ARG A 50 -11.94 1.90 -24.99
CA ARG A 50 -11.92 2.87 -26.09
C ARG A 50 -10.92 3.99 -25.79
N PRO A 51 -10.16 4.49 -26.78
CA PRO A 51 -9.35 5.69 -26.62
C PRO A 51 -10.15 6.87 -26.05
N TYR A 52 -9.58 7.56 -25.06
CA TYR A 52 -10.14 8.78 -24.49
C TYR A 52 -9.02 9.77 -24.16
N THR A 53 -9.38 11.04 -24.00
CA THR A 53 -8.43 12.11 -23.69
C THR A 53 -8.52 12.50 -22.23
N VAL A 54 -7.38 12.82 -21.62
CA VAL A 54 -7.32 13.43 -20.29
C VAL A 54 -6.72 14.83 -20.43
N THR A 55 -7.45 15.83 -19.94
CA THR A 55 -7.02 17.23 -19.92
C THR A 55 -7.33 17.82 -18.56
N TYR A 56 -7.17 19.13 -18.40
CA TYR A 56 -7.55 19.84 -17.18
C TYR A 56 -7.91 21.29 -17.50
N ASP A 57 -8.49 21.97 -16.52
CA ASP A 57 -8.60 23.42 -16.47
C ASP A 57 -8.45 23.92 -15.02
N SER A 58 -8.70 25.21 -14.80
CA SER A 58 -8.63 25.82 -13.46
C SER A 58 -9.57 25.15 -12.45
N ARG A 59 -10.55 24.35 -12.84
CA ARG A 59 -11.42 23.68 -11.87
C ARG A 59 -10.92 22.30 -11.52
N ALA A 60 -10.69 21.46 -12.53
CA ALA A 60 -10.46 20.04 -12.34
C ALA A 60 -9.79 19.37 -13.54
N PHE A 61 -9.31 18.14 -13.32
CA PHE A 61 -9.05 17.20 -14.39
C PHE A 61 -10.34 16.87 -15.15
N LYS A 62 -10.21 16.65 -16.46
CA LYS A 62 -11.29 16.26 -17.36
C LYS A 62 -10.98 14.93 -18.00
N ILE A 63 -11.90 13.99 -17.88
CA ILE A 63 -11.81 12.69 -18.53
C ILE A 63 -12.83 12.71 -19.66
N ASN A 64 -12.34 12.57 -20.90
CA ASN A 64 -13.16 12.63 -22.10
C ASN A 64 -14.03 13.91 -22.20
N GLY A 65 -13.48 15.04 -21.73
CA GLY A 65 -14.15 16.35 -21.74
C GLY A 65 -15.01 16.65 -20.51
N GLU A 66 -15.27 15.68 -19.64
CA GLU A 66 -16.11 15.84 -18.45
C GLU A 66 -15.25 16.02 -17.19
N ARG A 67 -15.53 17.07 -16.40
CA ARG A 67 -14.84 17.33 -15.11
C ARG A 67 -15.27 16.31 -14.08
N THR A 68 -14.35 15.87 -13.23
CA THR A 68 -14.66 14.97 -12.11
C THR A 68 -13.75 15.23 -10.91
N LEU A 69 -14.27 14.96 -9.72
CA LEU A 69 -13.47 14.83 -8.51
C LEU A 69 -12.65 13.53 -8.60
N LEU A 70 -11.35 13.62 -8.39
CA LEU A 70 -10.45 12.48 -8.27
C LEU A 70 -10.10 12.27 -6.79
N LEU A 71 -10.69 11.24 -6.19
CA LEU A 71 -10.37 10.78 -4.83
C LEU A 71 -9.64 9.45 -4.93
N GLY A 72 -8.42 9.40 -4.42
CA GLY A 72 -7.60 8.21 -4.54
C GLY A 72 -6.82 7.85 -3.30
N GLY A 73 -6.08 6.77 -3.40
CA GLY A 73 -5.22 6.27 -2.35
C GLY A 73 -3.98 5.62 -2.91
N SER A 74 -2.90 5.65 -2.14
CA SER A 74 -1.65 4.98 -2.49
C SER A 74 -1.60 3.56 -1.95
N ILE A 75 -1.27 2.62 -2.85
CA ILE A 75 -0.87 1.24 -2.56
C ILE A 75 0.37 0.94 -3.38
N HIS A 76 1.44 0.46 -2.73
CA HIS A 76 2.68 0.10 -3.40
C HIS A 76 2.77 -1.41 -3.57
N TYR A 77 2.63 -1.88 -4.80
CA TYR A 77 2.58 -3.30 -5.16
C TYR A 77 3.70 -4.18 -4.57
N PRO A 78 4.98 -3.71 -4.40
CA PRO A 78 6.02 -4.56 -3.82
C PRO A 78 5.86 -4.81 -2.31
N ARG A 79 5.04 -4.01 -1.62
CA ARG A 79 4.81 -4.12 -0.17
C ARG A 79 3.71 -5.10 0.22
N LEU A 80 3.06 -5.70 -0.78
CA LEU A 80 1.97 -6.67 -0.64
C LEU A 80 2.36 -7.98 -1.34
N ALA A 81 1.73 -9.09 -0.92
CA ALA A 81 1.72 -10.28 -1.75
C ALA A 81 0.82 -10.07 -2.98
N VAL A 82 1.11 -10.77 -4.08
CA VAL A 82 0.41 -10.61 -5.37
C VAL A 82 -1.08 -10.94 -5.23
N GLU A 83 -1.40 -11.91 -4.39
CA GLU A 83 -2.76 -12.38 -4.09
C GLU A 83 -3.59 -11.34 -3.32
N GLU A 84 -2.92 -10.33 -2.74
CA GLU A 84 -3.59 -9.26 -1.99
C GLU A 84 -3.93 -8.06 -2.87
N TRP A 85 -3.39 -7.96 -4.09
CA TRP A 85 -3.62 -6.81 -4.96
C TRP A 85 -5.11 -6.64 -5.30
N ASP A 86 -5.74 -7.67 -5.86
CA ASP A 86 -7.15 -7.61 -6.26
C ASP A 86 -8.10 -7.28 -5.10
N PRO A 87 -8.04 -7.96 -3.92
CA PRO A 87 -8.94 -7.64 -2.83
C PRO A 87 -8.68 -6.24 -2.23
N MET A 88 -7.42 -5.79 -2.14
CA MET A 88 -7.14 -4.44 -1.62
C MET A 88 -7.58 -3.33 -2.58
N LEU A 89 -7.45 -3.54 -3.89
CA LEU A 89 -7.96 -2.61 -4.91
C LEU A 89 -9.49 -2.58 -4.93
N GLU A 90 -10.13 -3.72 -4.68
CA GLU A 90 -11.59 -3.79 -4.53
C GLU A 90 -12.08 -3.03 -3.28
N GLU A 91 -11.42 -3.21 -2.13
CA GLU A 91 -11.73 -2.46 -0.91
C GLU A 91 -11.52 -0.94 -1.12
N MET A 92 -10.50 -0.53 -1.88
CA MET A 92 -10.27 0.87 -2.28
C MET A 92 -11.44 1.43 -3.09
N ALA A 93 -11.91 0.70 -4.11
CA ALA A 93 -13.07 1.12 -4.90
C ALA A 93 -14.34 1.22 -4.04
N GLN A 94 -14.55 0.24 -3.13
CA GLN A 94 -15.68 0.21 -2.19
C GLN A 94 -15.63 1.31 -1.12
N ASP A 95 -14.44 1.83 -0.81
CA ASP A 95 -14.20 2.99 0.05
C ASP A 95 -14.58 4.33 -0.62
N GLY A 96 -15.10 4.28 -1.85
CA GLY A 96 -15.56 5.45 -2.60
C GLY A 96 -14.47 6.14 -3.41
N LEU A 97 -13.26 5.56 -3.49
CA LEU A 97 -12.15 6.09 -4.27
C LEU A 97 -12.28 5.69 -5.74
N ASN A 98 -11.87 6.55 -6.66
CA ASN A 98 -11.93 6.33 -8.11
C ASN A 98 -10.55 6.31 -8.80
N HIS A 99 -9.45 6.51 -8.08
CA HIS A 99 -8.11 6.30 -8.63
C HIS A 99 -7.12 5.68 -7.63
N LEU A 100 -6.20 4.91 -8.17
CA LEU A 100 -5.02 4.37 -7.50
C LEU A 100 -3.82 5.27 -7.83
N GLN A 101 -3.03 5.59 -6.81
CA GLN A 101 -1.69 6.14 -6.99
C GLN A 101 -0.63 5.11 -6.62
N LEU A 102 0.44 5.02 -7.42
CA LEU A 102 1.55 4.11 -7.13
C LEU A 102 2.89 4.66 -7.60
N TYR A 103 3.96 4.33 -6.88
CA TYR A 103 5.34 4.53 -7.32
C TYR A 103 5.90 3.35 -8.11
N VAL A 104 6.86 3.62 -8.99
CA VAL A 104 7.71 2.60 -9.62
C VAL A 104 9.09 2.60 -8.96
N PHE A 105 9.55 1.45 -8.47
CA PHE A 105 10.80 1.34 -7.70
C PHE A 105 11.92 0.82 -8.58
N TRP A 106 12.79 1.70 -9.09
CA TRP A 106 13.82 1.33 -10.06
C TRP A 106 14.77 0.23 -9.55
N ASN A 107 15.29 0.35 -8.32
CA ASN A 107 16.15 -0.68 -7.73
C ASN A 107 15.50 -2.06 -7.56
N PHE A 108 14.17 -2.11 -7.46
CA PHE A 108 13.43 -3.35 -7.40
C PHE A 108 13.28 -3.99 -8.78
N HIS A 109 13.18 -3.17 -9.83
CA HIS A 109 13.08 -3.62 -11.21
C HIS A 109 14.43 -3.87 -11.88
N GLU A 110 15.51 -3.20 -11.44
CA GLU A 110 16.86 -3.33 -12.00
C GLU A 110 17.91 -3.44 -10.88
N PRO A 111 17.96 -4.57 -10.15
CA PRO A 111 18.91 -4.76 -9.06
C PRO A 111 20.36 -4.85 -9.54
N GLU A 112 20.59 -5.33 -10.75
CA GLU A 112 21.93 -5.46 -11.35
C GLU A 112 22.19 -4.37 -12.42
N PRO A 113 23.45 -3.89 -12.57
CA PRO A 113 23.77 -2.90 -13.58
C PRO A 113 23.60 -3.45 -15.00
N PRO A 114 23.20 -2.60 -15.97
CA PRO A 114 23.10 -3.01 -17.36
C PRO A 114 24.48 -3.35 -17.95
N ARG A 115 24.49 -4.24 -18.95
CA ARG A 115 25.71 -4.61 -19.67
C ARG A 115 25.87 -3.72 -20.90
N PHE A 116 27.06 -3.17 -21.13
CA PHE A 116 27.35 -2.45 -22.36
C PHE A 116 27.56 -3.44 -23.52
N ASP A 117 26.80 -3.28 -24.60
CA ASP A 117 26.97 -4.04 -25.83
C ASP A 117 27.85 -3.25 -26.80
N ASP A 118 29.08 -3.74 -27.00
CA ASP A 118 30.08 -3.11 -27.89
C ASP A 118 29.66 -3.09 -29.37
N VAL A 119 28.77 -4.00 -29.79
CA VAL A 119 28.33 -4.12 -31.19
C VAL A 119 27.28 -3.07 -31.50
N ASP A 120 26.24 -3.01 -30.67
CA ASP A 120 25.14 -2.05 -30.83
C ASP A 120 25.46 -0.67 -30.22
N ARG A 121 26.58 -0.56 -29.49
CA ARG A 121 27.02 0.64 -28.74
C ARG A 121 25.93 1.18 -27.82
N ARG A 122 25.29 0.29 -27.06
CA ARG A 122 24.19 0.63 -26.14
C ARG A 122 24.20 -0.23 -24.88
N PHE A 123 23.56 0.27 -23.83
CA PHE A 123 23.30 -0.53 -22.64
C PHE A 123 22.17 -1.54 -22.89
N VAL A 124 22.39 -2.76 -22.40
CA VAL A 124 21.41 -3.85 -22.36
C VAL A 124 20.97 -4.01 -20.91
N HIS A 125 19.77 -3.50 -20.65
CA HIS A 125 19.11 -3.56 -19.36
C HIS A 125 18.43 -4.91 -19.14
N ASN A 126 18.43 -5.37 -17.89
CA ASN A 126 17.77 -6.61 -17.48
C ASN A 126 16.74 -6.31 -16.40
N TYR A 127 15.57 -5.84 -16.82
CA TYR A 127 14.48 -5.51 -15.91
C TYR A 127 13.69 -6.75 -15.47
N ASP A 128 13.32 -6.81 -14.19
CA ASP A 128 12.34 -7.75 -13.65
C ASP A 128 10.97 -7.08 -13.51
N PHE A 129 9.99 -7.62 -14.24
CA PHE A 129 8.58 -7.25 -14.13
C PHE A 129 7.70 -8.48 -13.83
N SER A 130 8.23 -9.44 -13.08
CA SER A 130 7.54 -10.68 -12.72
C SER A 130 7.15 -10.75 -11.24
N GLY A 131 6.21 -11.62 -10.90
CA GLY A 131 5.78 -11.82 -9.51
C GLY A 131 5.35 -10.51 -8.85
N ARG A 132 5.99 -10.14 -7.73
CA ARG A 132 5.71 -8.88 -7.02
C ARG A 132 6.21 -7.64 -7.76
N ALA A 133 7.02 -7.79 -8.80
CA ALA A 133 7.47 -6.71 -9.67
C ALA A 133 6.58 -6.55 -10.92
N ASP A 134 5.49 -7.30 -11.06
CA ASP A 134 4.57 -7.20 -12.19
C ASP A 134 3.70 -5.94 -12.14
N LEU A 135 4.32 -4.82 -12.53
CA LEU A 135 3.70 -3.49 -12.63
C LEU A 135 2.49 -3.50 -13.57
N VAL A 136 2.58 -4.22 -14.69
CA VAL A 136 1.52 -4.27 -15.70
C VAL A 136 0.29 -4.96 -15.14
N ARG A 137 0.45 -6.10 -14.48
CA ARG A 137 -0.65 -6.80 -13.81
C ARG A 137 -1.30 -5.94 -12.75
N PHE A 138 -0.51 -5.23 -11.93
CA PHE A 138 -1.06 -4.39 -10.88
C PHE A 138 -1.91 -3.23 -11.43
N ILE A 139 -1.42 -2.55 -12.49
CA ILE A 139 -2.19 -1.48 -13.16
C ILE A 139 -3.46 -2.04 -13.81
N ARG A 140 -3.41 -3.23 -14.40
CA ARG A 140 -4.61 -3.88 -14.97
C ARG A 140 -5.63 -4.23 -13.90
N ALA A 141 -5.18 -4.80 -12.78
CA ALA A 141 -6.03 -5.12 -11.64
C ALA A 141 -6.76 -3.86 -11.13
N ALA A 142 -6.09 -2.71 -11.08
CA ALA A 142 -6.73 -1.45 -10.70
C ALA A 142 -7.86 -1.06 -11.67
N GLY A 143 -7.61 -1.14 -12.97
CA GLY A 143 -8.65 -0.92 -13.99
C GLY A 143 -9.81 -1.92 -13.90
N GLU A 144 -9.53 -3.20 -13.65
CA GLU A 144 -10.57 -4.23 -13.44
C GLU A 144 -11.43 -3.97 -12.20
N LYS A 145 -10.91 -3.24 -11.21
CA LYS A 145 -11.64 -2.76 -10.02
C LYS A 145 -12.20 -1.35 -10.19
N ASP A 146 -12.34 -0.89 -11.43
CA ASP A 146 -13.00 0.38 -11.79
C ASP A 146 -12.27 1.64 -11.28
N LEU A 147 -10.94 1.53 -11.14
CA LEU A 147 -10.06 2.62 -10.72
C LEU A 147 -9.26 3.15 -11.91
N PHE A 148 -9.14 4.47 -12.00
CA PHE A 148 -8.10 5.11 -12.78
C PHE A 148 -6.73 4.99 -12.09
N VAL A 149 -5.65 5.33 -12.79
CA VAL A 149 -4.29 5.25 -12.25
C VAL A 149 -3.52 6.57 -12.42
N ASN A 150 -2.96 7.06 -11.31
CA ASN A 150 -1.86 8.01 -11.27
C ASN A 150 -0.53 7.25 -11.14
N LEU A 151 0.24 7.21 -12.24
CA LEU A 151 1.49 6.47 -12.33
C LEU A 151 2.69 7.36 -12.01
N ARG A 152 3.22 7.25 -10.78
CA ARG A 152 4.41 8.01 -10.35
C ARG A 152 5.65 7.20 -10.67
N ILE A 153 6.25 7.45 -11.83
CA ILE A 153 7.41 6.70 -12.33
C ILE A 153 8.67 7.02 -11.51
N GLY A 154 8.79 8.26 -11.00
CA GLY A 154 9.99 8.74 -10.32
C GLY A 154 11.07 9.19 -11.33
N PRO A 155 12.29 8.64 -11.33
CA PRO A 155 12.66 7.37 -10.72
C PRO A 155 13.18 7.48 -9.28
N TYR A 156 13.50 8.68 -8.82
CA TYR A 156 13.59 8.94 -7.39
C TYR A 156 12.17 9.08 -6.84
N VAL A 157 11.84 8.28 -5.82
CA VAL A 157 10.48 8.20 -5.25
C VAL A 157 10.42 8.52 -3.76
N CYS A 158 11.57 8.69 -3.10
CA CYS A 158 11.66 8.81 -1.63
C CYS A 158 11.01 7.59 -0.93
N ALA A 159 9.71 7.68 -0.67
CA ALA A 159 8.78 6.61 -0.33
C ALA A 159 9.18 5.72 0.85
N GLU A 160 10.11 6.15 1.71
CA GLU A 160 10.70 5.32 2.76
C GLU A 160 11.24 3.99 2.23
N TRP A 161 11.63 3.98 0.96
CA TRP A 161 12.17 2.84 0.28
C TRP A 161 13.69 2.94 0.23
N ALA A 162 14.38 1.81 0.29
CA ALA A 162 15.83 1.78 0.29
C ALA A 162 16.39 2.63 -0.88
N PHE A 163 17.29 3.55 -0.53
CA PHE A 163 17.89 4.52 -1.45
C PHE A 163 16.89 5.32 -2.32
N GLY A 164 15.68 5.60 -1.80
CA GLY A 164 14.68 6.39 -2.51
C GLY A 164 14.21 5.77 -3.83
N GLY A 165 14.36 4.45 -4.00
CA GLY A 165 14.03 3.72 -5.22
C GLY A 165 15.16 3.64 -6.24
N LEU A 166 16.30 4.28 -6.03
CA LEU A 166 17.41 4.26 -6.98
C LEU A 166 18.30 3.01 -6.81
N PRO A 167 18.78 2.39 -7.90
CA PRO A 167 19.73 1.28 -7.81
C PRO A 167 21.06 1.70 -7.19
N LEU A 168 21.59 0.90 -6.27
CA LEU A 168 22.85 1.20 -5.60
C LEU A 168 24.04 1.24 -6.58
N TRP A 169 24.02 0.41 -7.63
CA TRP A 169 25.10 0.35 -8.62
C TRP A 169 25.33 1.68 -9.36
N LEU A 170 24.33 2.58 -9.42
CA LEU A 170 24.50 3.93 -9.97
C LEU A 170 25.58 4.72 -9.22
N ARG A 171 25.77 4.44 -7.92
CA ARG A 171 26.79 5.09 -7.08
C ARG A 171 28.19 4.96 -7.66
N ASP A 172 28.47 3.80 -8.24
CA ASP A 172 29.81 3.42 -8.70
C ASP A 172 30.06 3.75 -10.16
N VAL A 173 29.03 4.26 -10.87
CA VAL A 173 29.15 4.81 -12.22
C VAL A 173 30.07 6.05 -12.20
N PRO A 174 31.15 6.07 -13.00
CA PRO A 174 32.04 7.22 -13.09
C PRO A 174 31.27 8.49 -13.50
N GLY A 175 31.50 9.60 -12.78
CA GLY A 175 30.86 10.88 -13.09
C GLY A 175 29.41 11.04 -12.62
N MET A 176 28.86 10.09 -11.85
CA MET A 176 27.49 10.18 -11.36
C MET A 176 27.27 11.34 -10.38
N CYS A 177 26.31 12.21 -10.71
CA CYS A 177 25.70 13.19 -9.80
C CYS A 177 24.18 13.00 -9.83
N PHE A 178 23.60 12.57 -8.71
CA PHE A 178 22.16 12.29 -8.66
C PHE A 178 21.34 13.58 -8.75
N ARG A 179 20.21 13.48 -9.46
CA ARG A 179 19.14 14.50 -9.52
C ARG A 179 19.68 15.89 -9.88
N SER A 180 20.57 15.95 -10.87
CA SER A 180 21.20 17.20 -11.33
C SER A 180 21.68 17.05 -12.77
N ILE A 181 22.22 18.14 -13.34
CA ILE A 181 22.98 18.12 -14.60
C ILE A 181 24.46 18.29 -14.23
N CYS A 182 25.25 17.24 -14.39
CA CYS A 182 26.67 17.29 -14.05
C CYS A 182 27.43 18.31 -14.92
N GLY A 183 28.28 19.14 -14.31
CA GLY A 183 29.20 20.04 -15.03
C GLY A 183 28.58 21.31 -15.62
N TYR A 184 27.30 21.60 -15.34
CA TYR A 184 26.58 22.76 -15.89
C TYR A 184 27.10 24.12 -15.38
N ASP A 185 27.69 24.18 -14.18
CA ASP A 185 28.15 25.42 -13.53
C ASP A 185 29.44 25.29 -12.69
N GLY A 186 30.24 24.23 -12.92
CA GLY A 186 31.36 23.89 -12.03
C GLY A 186 30.93 23.09 -10.79
N SER A 187 29.70 22.57 -10.79
CA SER A 187 29.20 21.54 -9.89
C SER A 187 30.22 20.39 -9.76
N PRO A 188 30.52 19.91 -8.54
CA PRO A 188 31.57 18.91 -8.32
C PRO A 188 31.23 17.60 -9.03
N GLY A 189 32.06 17.27 -10.03
CA GLY A 189 32.03 16.09 -10.86
C GLY A 189 33.00 16.36 -12.01
N GLU A 190 33.93 15.46 -12.31
CA GLU A 190 34.96 15.67 -13.35
C GLU A 190 34.34 15.58 -14.77
N CYS A 191 33.42 16.47 -15.10
CA CYS A 191 33.00 16.69 -16.48
C CYS A 191 34.00 17.65 -17.12
N LYS A 192 34.62 17.24 -18.24
CA LYS A 192 35.49 18.15 -18.99
C LYS A 192 34.66 19.34 -19.52
N PRO A 193 35.24 20.54 -19.59
CA PRO A 193 34.58 21.67 -20.23
C PRO A 193 34.20 21.35 -21.68
N TRP A 194 33.13 21.99 -22.14
CA TRP A 194 32.63 22.09 -23.50
C TRP A 194 33.76 22.39 -24.51
N GLU A 195 34.38 21.34 -25.06
CA GLU A 195 35.10 21.40 -26.33
C GLU A 195 34.29 20.50 -27.28
N ASP A 196 33.69 21.10 -28.32
CA ASP A 196 33.05 20.44 -29.47
C ASP A 196 31.57 20.00 -29.40
N GLY A 197 30.84 20.28 -28.32
CA GLY A 197 29.37 20.17 -28.30
C GLY A 197 28.79 18.74 -28.21
N ASP A 198 29.56 17.80 -27.65
CA ASP A 198 29.13 16.42 -27.36
C ASP A 198 28.99 16.20 -25.85
N PHE A 199 27.82 15.75 -25.40
CA PHE A 199 27.52 15.41 -23.99
C PHE A 199 27.62 13.91 -23.70
N SER A 200 27.94 13.07 -24.69
CA SER A 200 27.97 11.61 -24.51
C SER A 200 29.00 11.21 -23.44
N GLY A 201 28.53 10.53 -22.39
CA GLY A 201 29.36 10.06 -21.28
C GLY A 201 29.73 11.11 -20.22
N CYS A 202 29.23 12.35 -20.29
CA CYS A 202 29.45 13.37 -19.24
C CYS A 202 28.28 13.50 -18.26
N ASP A 203 27.09 13.03 -18.59
CA ASP A 203 25.92 13.08 -17.70
C ASP A 203 25.26 11.69 -17.57
N PRO A 204 25.91 10.76 -16.87
CA PRO A 204 25.41 9.40 -16.74
C PRO A 204 24.07 9.34 -15.99
N TRP A 205 23.78 10.31 -15.11
CA TRP A 205 22.50 10.37 -14.42
C TRP A 205 21.35 10.48 -15.41
N ARG A 206 21.42 11.47 -16.32
CA ARG A 206 20.38 11.66 -17.34
C ARG A 206 20.27 10.48 -18.29
N GLU A 207 21.39 9.87 -18.68
CA GLU A 207 21.41 8.69 -19.56
C GLU A 207 20.65 7.52 -18.93
N TYR A 208 21.06 7.07 -17.73
CA TYR A 208 20.40 5.94 -17.07
C TYR A 208 18.97 6.25 -16.64
N MET A 209 18.69 7.46 -16.17
CA MET A 209 17.32 7.90 -15.84
C MET A 209 16.43 7.85 -17.09
N ALA A 210 16.90 8.37 -18.23
CA ALA A 210 16.14 8.34 -19.47
C ALA A 210 15.89 6.90 -19.93
N ASP A 211 16.89 6.01 -19.87
CA ASP A 211 16.72 4.60 -20.25
C ASP A 211 15.64 3.92 -19.42
N PHE A 212 15.68 4.04 -18.10
CA PHE A 212 14.68 3.45 -17.22
C PHE A 212 13.28 4.05 -17.42
N VAL A 213 13.17 5.38 -17.42
CA VAL A 213 11.87 6.05 -17.58
C VAL A 213 11.25 5.73 -18.95
N MET A 214 12.06 5.69 -20.01
CA MET A 214 11.60 5.28 -21.34
C MET A 214 11.21 3.81 -21.40
N ALA A 215 11.90 2.93 -20.66
CA ALA A 215 11.52 1.52 -20.54
C ALA A 215 10.14 1.36 -19.88
N ILE A 216 9.88 2.08 -18.79
CA ILE A 216 8.55 2.10 -18.14
C ILE A 216 7.49 2.68 -19.09
N GLY A 217 7.79 3.78 -19.77
CA GLY A 217 6.87 4.37 -20.75
C GLY A 217 6.53 3.41 -21.90
N ARG A 218 7.51 2.65 -22.41
CA ARG A 218 7.29 1.60 -23.41
C ARG A 218 6.46 0.46 -22.85
N LEU A 219 6.80 -0.05 -21.66
CA LEU A 219 6.07 -1.12 -21.00
C LEU A 219 4.57 -0.81 -20.87
N VAL A 220 4.25 0.40 -20.39
CA VAL A 220 2.86 0.85 -20.20
C VAL A 220 2.13 1.01 -21.54
N LYS A 221 2.80 1.55 -22.57
CA LYS A 221 2.21 1.69 -23.91
C LYS A 221 2.01 0.36 -24.62
N ASP A 222 2.99 -0.54 -24.57
CA ASP A 222 2.91 -1.87 -25.19
C ASP A 222 1.80 -2.70 -24.52
N ALA A 223 1.63 -2.53 -23.21
CA ALA A 223 0.54 -3.14 -22.44
C ALA A 223 -0.83 -2.48 -22.65
N LYS A 224 -0.91 -1.39 -23.44
CA LYS A 224 -2.11 -0.58 -23.72
C LYS A 224 -2.79 0.02 -22.49
N LEU A 225 -1.98 0.53 -21.57
CA LEU A 225 -2.45 1.02 -20.27
C LEU A 225 -2.72 2.53 -20.24
N THR A 226 -2.36 3.28 -21.28
CA THR A 226 -2.60 4.73 -21.35
C THR A 226 -4.04 5.06 -21.76
N ALA A 227 -4.55 6.21 -21.30
CA ALA A 227 -5.88 6.71 -21.67
C ALA A 227 -6.11 6.78 -23.19
N ALA A 228 -5.11 7.25 -23.96
CA ALA A 228 -5.17 7.30 -25.42
C ALA A 228 -5.29 5.90 -26.08
N GLN A 229 -4.98 4.84 -25.36
CA GLN A 229 -5.15 3.44 -25.78
C GLN A 229 -6.38 2.77 -25.14
N GLY A 230 -7.14 3.51 -24.32
CA GLY A 230 -8.29 3.01 -23.55
C GLY A 230 -7.94 2.30 -22.24
N GLY A 231 -6.69 2.41 -21.77
CA GLY A 231 -6.23 1.89 -20.49
C GLY A 231 -6.43 2.89 -19.33
N PRO A 232 -6.23 2.47 -18.07
CA PRO A 232 -6.63 3.24 -16.88
C PRO A 232 -5.68 4.36 -16.46
N VAL A 233 -4.48 4.47 -17.04
CA VAL A 233 -3.51 5.52 -16.67
C VAL A 233 -3.97 6.87 -17.20
N ILE A 234 -4.29 7.80 -16.29
CA ILE A 234 -4.82 9.14 -16.59
C ILE A 234 -3.89 10.28 -16.18
N MET A 235 -2.88 9.99 -15.37
CA MET A 235 -1.95 10.95 -14.81
C MET A 235 -0.61 10.27 -14.59
N ALA A 236 0.49 11.00 -14.75
CA ALA A 236 1.81 10.48 -14.47
C ALA A 236 2.72 11.53 -13.81
N GLN A 237 3.75 11.06 -13.13
CA GLN A 237 4.75 11.92 -12.48
C GLN A 237 6.16 11.40 -12.76
N LEU A 238 7.06 12.33 -13.12
CA LEU A 238 8.51 12.17 -13.00
C LEU A 238 9.02 13.01 -11.83
N GLU A 239 10.18 12.63 -11.30
CA GLU A 239 10.77 13.17 -10.07
C GLU A 239 9.85 13.05 -8.84
N ASN A 240 10.39 13.44 -7.68
CA ASN A 240 9.66 13.49 -6.43
C ASN A 240 10.24 14.56 -5.50
N GLU A 241 9.47 15.60 -5.17
CA GLU A 241 9.85 16.65 -4.22
C GLU A 241 11.22 17.26 -4.54
N TYR A 242 11.39 17.71 -5.78
CA TYR A 242 12.64 18.31 -6.23
C TYR A 242 12.69 19.80 -5.87
N GLY A 243 13.64 20.20 -5.02
CA GLY A 243 13.69 21.55 -4.44
C GLY A 243 14.95 22.37 -4.75
N ASP A 244 15.83 21.90 -5.65
CA ASP A 244 17.08 22.60 -5.95
C ASP A 244 16.87 23.74 -6.96
N ASP A 245 16.76 24.97 -6.45
CA ASP A 245 16.57 26.19 -7.25
C ASP A 245 17.91 26.84 -7.69
N THR A 246 18.97 26.06 -7.83
CA THR A 246 20.19 26.50 -8.53
C THR A 246 19.96 26.57 -10.05
N GLU A 247 20.93 27.11 -10.79
CA GLU A 247 20.85 27.11 -12.26
C GLU A 247 20.86 25.68 -12.82
N ALA A 248 21.72 24.81 -12.28
CA ALA A 248 21.75 23.39 -12.62
C ALA A 248 20.44 22.68 -12.27
N GLY A 249 19.84 22.97 -11.11
CA GLY A 249 18.57 22.38 -10.70
C GLY A 249 17.38 22.82 -11.57
N ARG A 250 17.33 24.11 -11.96
CA ARG A 250 16.36 24.60 -12.95
C ARG A 250 16.54 23.93 -14.32
N ALA A 251 17.76 23.82 -14.81
CA ALA A 251 18.04 23.16 -16.08
C ALA A 251 17.68 21.65 -16.01
N TYR A 252 17.93 21.00 -14.88
CA TYR A 252 17.54 19.62 -14.63
C TYR A 252 16.03 19.45 -14.69
N ILE A 253 15.26 20.24 -13.95
CA ILE A 253 13.81 20.07 -13.91
C ILE A 253 13.17 20.36 -15.28
N ASP A 254 13.68 21.34 -16.03
CA ASP A 254 13.24 21.61 -17.40
C ASP A 254 13.50 20.39 -18.32
N TRP A 255 14.68 19.77 -18.22
CA TRP A 255 14.97 18.54 -18.95
C TRP A 255 14.07 17.36 -18.53
N VAL A 256 13.75 17.22 -17.24
CA VAL A 256 12.79 16.21 -16.78
C VAL A 256 11.40 16.45 -17.40
N GLY A 257 10.99 17.71 -17.55
CA GLY A 257 9.78 18.08 -18.29
C GLY A 257 9.83 17.62 -19.75
N GLU A 258 10.92 17.93 -20.47
CA GLU A 258 11.11 17.48 -21.86
C GLU A 258 11.06 15.96 -21.98
N LEU A 259 11.71 15.23 -21.07
CA LEU A 259 11.68 13.78 -21.01
C LEU A 259 10.25 13.27 -20.83
N SER A 260 9.50 13.85 -19.87
CA SER A 260 8.09 13.51 -19.59
C SER A 260 7.23 13.59 -20.85
N PHE A 261 7.31 14.69 -21.61
CA PHE A 261 6.56 14.85 -22.86
C PHE A 261 7.05 13.89 -23.95
N GLY A 262 8.37 13.63 -24.01
CA GLY A 262 8.98 12.69 -24.94
C GLY A 262 8.52 11.23 -24.80
N LEU A 263 8.01 10.83 -23.62
CA LEU A 263 7.43 9.50 -23.43
C LEU A 263 6.16 9.29 -24.26
N GLY A 264 5.42 10.35 -24.59
CA GLY A 264 4.20 10.27 -25.38
C GLY A 264 3.13 9.38 -24.73
N LEU A 265 2.89 9.56 -23.43
CA LEU A 265 1.81 8.86 -22.71
C LEU A 265 0.43 9.52 -22.92
N ASP A 266 0.39 10.72 -23.50
CA ASP A 266 -0.82 11.50 -23.77
C ASP A 266 -1.73 11.72 -22.54
N VAL A 267 -1.10 11.94 -21.38
CA VAL A 267 -1.75 12.26 -20.10
C VAL A 267 -1.13 13.51 -19.48
N PRO A 268 -1.87 14.24 -18.62
CA PRO A 268 -1.28 15.29 -17.79
C PRO A 268 -0.14 14.78 -16.92
N TRP A 269 0.92 15.57 -16.85
CA TRP A 269 2.07 15.32 -16.00
C TRP A 269 2.00 16.20 -14.75
N VAL A 270 2.32 15.61 -13.59
CA VAL A 270 2.38 16.33 -12.32
C VAL A 270 3.79 16.26 -11.72
N MET A 271 4.15 17.24 -10.89
CA MET A 271 5.38 17.26 -10.10
C MET A 271 5.06 17.79 -8.70
N CYS A 272 5.39 17.02 -7.68
CA CYS A 272 4.94 17.28 -6.31
C CYS A 272 5.93 18.12 -5.50
N ASN A 273 5.38 18.98 -4.63
CA ASN A 273 6.02 19.62 -3.49
C ASN A 273 7.46 20.12 -3.73
N GLY A 274 7.60 20.98 -4.73
CA GLY A 274 8.89 21.49 -5.16
C GLY A 274 8.78 22.29 -6.46
N MET A 275 9.86 22.29 -7.23
CA MET A 275 9.89 22.83 -8.58
C MET A 275 9.09 21.95 -9.54
N SER A 276 8.42 22.58 -10.50
CA SER A 276 7.74 21.90 -11.61
C SER A 276 8.21 22.47 -12.94
N ALA A 277 8.34 21.60 -13.94
CA ALA A 277 8.69 21.98 -15.29
C ALA A 277 7.50 22.67 -15.99
N ASN A 278 7.79 23.52 -16.97
CA ASN A 278 6.72 24.13 -17.76
C ASN A 278 5.86 23.07 -18.47
N GLY A 279 4.54 23.22 -18.42
CA GLY A 279 3.58 22.25 -18.96
C GLY A 279 3.28 21.05 -18.05
N THR A 280 3.84 21.02 -16.83
CA THR A 280 3.48 20.06 -15.77
C THR A 280 2.73 20.79 -14.66
N ILE A 281 1.83 20.09 -13.98
CA ILE A 281 1.02 20.64 -12.88
C ILE A 281 1.80 20.51 -11.58
N ASN A 282 1.97 21.61 -10.85
CA ASN A 282 2.49 21.55 -9.49
C ASN A 282 1.43 20.97 -8.56
N VAL A 283 1.80 20.01 -7.70
CA VAL A 283 0.86 19.35 -6.78
C VAL A 283 1.39 19.34 -5.35
N TYR A 284 0.47 19.36 -4.39
CA TYR A 284 0.74 19.48 -2.97
C TYR A 284 1.02 18.12 -2.31
N ASN A 285 1.96 18.11 -1.36
CA ASN A 285 2.16 17.06 -0.36
C ASN A 285 2.16 17.71 1.04
N GLY A 286 1.67 16.98 2.04
CA GLY A 286 1.65 17.40 3.44
C GLY A 286 0.31 17.13 4.12
N ASP A 287 0.16 17.59 5.35
CA ASP A 287 -0.95 17.16 6.22
C ASP A 287 -2.15 18.11 6.29
N ASP A 288 -1.90 19.43 6.39
CA ASP A 288 -2.93 20.48 6.57
C ASP A 288 -2.41 21.82 6.05
N GLY A 289 -2.50 22.04 4.73
CA GLY A 289 -1.97 23.25 4.07
C GLY A 289 -2.84 23.79 2.93
N ALA A 290 -4.11 23.38 2.88
CA ALA A 290 -5.00 23.62 1.74
C ALA A 290 -5.07 25.10 1.29
N GLU A 291 -5.24 26.03 2.24
CA GLU A 291 -5.36 27.46 1.93
C GLU A 291 -4.04 28.11 1.52
N GLU A 292 -2.94 27.79 2.23
CA GLU A 292 -1.63 28.33 1.90
C GLU A 292 -1.16 27.83 0.53
N TYR A 293 -1.35 26.54 0.27
CA TYR A 293 -1.08 25.97 -1.04
C TYR A 293 -1.93 26.62 -2.12
N LYS A 294 -3.25 26.70 -1.93
CA LYS A 294 -4.17 27.34 -2.88
C LYS A 294 -3.76 28.77 -3.18
N ALA A 295 -3.44 29.58 -2.17
CA ALA A 295 -3.07 30.97 -2.37
C ALA A 295 -1.82 31.10 -3.27
N ARG A 296 -0.76 30.33 -2.99
CA ARG A 296 0.46 30.31 -3.81
C ARG A 296 0.20 29.75 -5.20
N HIS A 297 -0.61 28.70 -5.30
CA HIS A 297 -0.92 28.03 -6.55
C HIS A 297 -1.77 28.91 -7.47
N ASP A 298 -2.79 29.59 -6.95
CA ASP A 298 -3.62 30.51 -7.74
C ASP A 298 -2.82 31.73 -8.24
N GLU A 299 -1.83 32.20 -7.47
CA GLU A 299 -0.96 33.30 -7.88
C GLU A 299 -0.05 32.91 -9.06
N ARG A 300 0.48 31.67 -9.05
CA ARG A 300 1.48 31.21 -10.02
C ARG A 300 0.90 30.43 -11.20
N TRP A 301 -0.16 29.66 -10.96
CA TRP A 301 -0.81 28.74 -11.89
C TRP A 301 -2.35 28.84 -11.79
N PRO A 302 -2.93 29.99 -12.14
CA PRO A 302 -4.39 30.20 -12.06
C PRO A 302 -5.17 29.23 -12.95
N ASP A 303 -4.62 28.81 -14.08
CA ASP A 303 -5.32 27.96 -15.05
C ASP A 303 -5.19 26.44 -14.78
N GLU A 304 -4.46 26.04 -13.74
CA GLU A 304 -4.23 24.65 -13.37
C GLU A 304 -5.11 24.21 -12.19
N PRO A 305 -5.57 22.95 -12.12
CA PRO A 305 -6.40 22.48 -11.02
C PRO A 305 -5.58 22.31 -9.73
N LEU A 306 -6.23 22.41 -8.57
CA LEU A 306 -5.60 22.04 -7.30
C LEU A 306 -5.50 20.52 -7.18
N GLY A 307 -4.27 20.01 -7.04
CA GLY A 307 -3.98 18.61 -6.76
C GLY A 307 -3.21 18.38 -5.47
N TRP A 308 -3.60 17.34 -4.72
CA TRP A 308 -2.95 16.88 -3.50
C TRP A 308 -2.55 15.42 -3.67
N THR A 309 -1.27 15.16 -3.95
CA THR A 309 -0.73 13.82 -4.22
C THR A 309 -0.41 13.04 -2.94
N GLU A 310 -0.12 13.71 -1.83
CA GLU A 310 0.17 13.04 -0.57
C GLU A 310 -0.50 13.73 0.61
N ASN A 311 -1.71 13.28 0.95
CA ASN A 311 -2.28 13.53 2.28
C ASN A 311 -1.68 12.50 3.23
N GLU A 312 -0.62 12.92 3.92
CA GLU A 312 0.34 12.05 4.57
C GLU A 312 -0.23 11.41 5.86
N GLY A 313 -0.09 10.09 5.95
CA GLY A 313 0.15 9.41 7.22
C GLY A 313 1.65 9.46 7.51
N TRP A 314 2.13 8.66 8.46
CA TRP A 314 3.55 8.65 8.77
C TRP A 314 4.10 7.23 8.91
N PHE A 315 5.39 7.08 8.60
CA PHE A 315 6.15 5.87 8.79
C PHE A 315 6.68 5.74 10.23
N ASP A 316 6.98 4.52 10.66
CA ASP A 316 7.60 4.28 11.96
C ASP A 316 9.08 3.91 11.81
N THR A 317 9.88 4.25 12.82
CA THR A 317 11.31 3.89 12.92
C THR A 317 11.57 3.16 14.24
N TRP A 318 12.65 2.38 14.30
CA TRP A 318 13.02 1.68 15.54
C TRP A 318 13.42 2.64 16.67
N ALA A 319 13.93 3.84 16.35
CA ALA A 319 14.29 4.85 17.35
C ALA A 319 13.20 5.90 17.63
N GLY A 320 12.25 6.11 16.71
CA GLY A 320 11.24 7.17 16.79
C GLY A 320 10.10 6.91 17.78
N SER A 321 9.19 7.89 17.92
CA SER A 321 7.95 7.76 18.68
C SER A 321 6.81 7.25 17.79
N PHE A 322 5.85 6.53 18.37
CA PHE A 322 4.61 6.11 17.70
C PHE A 322 3.67 7.29 17.38
N GLU A 323 3.90 8.45 17.99
CA GLU A 323 2.98 9.59 17.90
C GLU A 323 2.87 10.13 16.48
N ASN A 324 3.94 10.04 15.69
CA ASN A 324 3.96 10.60 14.35
C ASN A 324 3.04 9.83 13.38
N SER A 325 2.82 8.51 13.56
CA SER A 325 2.02 7.69 12.64
C SER A 325 0.51 7.76 12.84
N GLN A 326 0.01 8.44 13.88
CA GLN A 326 -1.38 8.31 14.32
C GLN A 326 -2.19 9.61 14.20
N ARG A 327 -2.46 10.06 12.96
CA ARG A 327 -3.50 11.09 12.71
C ARG A 327 -4.88 10.51 13.05
N SER A 328 -5.80 11.26 13.66
CA SER A 328 -7.11 10.69 14.02
C SER A 328 -8.05 10.56 12.81
N ALA A 329 -9.18 9.86 12.98
CA ALA A 329 -10.21 9.77 11.94
C ALA A 329 -10.83 11.15 11.65
N GLU A 330 -11.08 11.91 12.72
CA GLU A 330 -11.62 13.27 12.68
C GLU A 330 -10.69 14.21 11.92
N GLU A 331 -9.39 14.13 12.22
CA GLU A 331 -8.36 14.97 11.63
C GLU A 331 -8.27 14.74 10.11
N MET A 332 -8.18 13.47 9.70
CA MET A 332 -8.12 13.11 8.28
C MET A 332 -9.39 13.56 7.54
N ALA A 333 -10.57 13.38 8.14
CA ALA A 333 -11.82 13.81 7.53
C ALA A 333 -11.93 15.34 7.44
N TYR A 334 -11.46 16.06 8.46
CA TYR A 334 -11.43 17.52 8.50
C TYR A 334 -10.59 18.09 7.35
N VAL A 335 -9.35 17.62 7.17
CA VAL A 335 -8.45 18.17 6.15
C VAL A 335 -8.92 17.84 4.73
N VAL A 336 -9.49 16.65 4.50
CA VAL A 336 -10.03 16.26 3.18
C VAL A 336 -11.28 17.06 2.85
N ALA A 337 -12.22 17.20 3.79
CA ALA A 337 -13.42 18.02 3.58
C ALA A 337 -13.05 19.49 3.34
N ARG A 338 -12.07 20.03 4.08
CA ARG A 338 -11.56 21.39 3.88
C ARG A 338 -10.86 21.57 2.54
N TRP A 339 -10.08 20.58 2.10
CA TRP A 339 -9.44 20.60 0.78
C TRP A 339 -10.46 20.72 -0.35
N VAL A 340 -11.53 19.92 -0.30
CA VAL A 340 -12.61 20.03 -1.29
C VAL A 340 -13.34 21.36 -1.15
N ALA A 341 -13.60 21.83 0.08
CA ALA A 341 -14.29 23.10 0.34
C ALA A 341 -13.59 24.30 -0.33
N VAL A 342 -12.26 24.35 -0.31
CA VAL A 342 -11.48 25.43 -0.93
C VAL A 342 -11.30 25.29 -2.44
N GLY A 343 -11.84 24.25 -3.07
CA GLY A 343 -11.76 24.05 -4.53
C GLY A 343 -10.85 22.92 -4.98
N GLY A 344 -10.31 22.11 -4.07
CA GLY A 344 -9.57 20.89 -4.37
C GLY A 344 -10.37 19.97 -5.30
N SER A 345 -9.72 19.42 -6.33
CA SER A 345 -10.36 18.49 -7.30
C SER A 345 -9.61 17.17 -7.47
N HIS A 346 -8.36 17.11 -7.06
CA HIS A 346 -7.58 15.88 -6.97
C HIS A 346 -7.05 15.74 -5.54
N HIS A 347 -7.27 14.56 -4.94
CA HIS A 347 -6.80 14.19 -3.62
C HIS A 347 -6.35 12.73 -3.62
N ASN A 348 -5.30 12.43 -2.85
CA ASN A 348 -4.80 11.09 -2.63
C ASN A 348 -4.38 10.86 -1.16
N TYR A 349 -4.87 9.78 -0.54
CA TYR A 349 -4.38 9.30 0.75
C TYR A 349 -2.99 8.66 0.59
N TYR A 350 -1.97 9.22 1.24
CA TYR A 350 -0.62 8.66 1.25
C TYR A 350 -0.22 8.24 2.67
N MET A 351 -0.38 6.98 3.08
CA MET A 351 -0.89 5.85 2.33
C MET A 351 -2.39 5.66 2.54
N TRP A 352 -3.06 4.97 1.61
CA TRP A 352 -4.35 4.34 1.91
C TRP A 352 -4.11 2.96 2.53
N TYR A 353 -3.18 2.19 1.96
CA TYR A 353 -2.61 1.00 2.59
C TYR A 353 -1.09 0.97 2.37
N GLY A 354 -0.33 1.06 3.47
CA GLY A 354 1.13 1.10 3.40
C GLY A 354 1.80 -0.26 3.20
N GLY A 355 1.25 -1.34 3.74
CA GLY A 355 1.83 -2.69 3.64
C GLY A 355 3.09 -2.87 4.50
N ASN A 356 4.04 -3.68 4.02
CA ASN A 356 5.26 -4.01 4.77
C ASN A 356 6.50 -3.93 3.88
N HIS A 357 7.64 -3.58 4.47
CA HIS A 357 8.95 -3.65 3.82
C HIS A 357 9.44 -5.09 3.81
N VAL A 358 9.28 -5.76 2.67
CA VAL A 358 9.73 -7.15 2.52
C VAL A 358 11.23 -7.20 2.24
N GLY A 359 11.93 -8.18 2.81
CA GLY A 359 13.39 -8.27 2.71
C GLY A 359 14.07 -7.03 3.31
N GLN A 360 15.00 -6.44 2.55
CA GLN A 360 15.84 -5.31 2.95
C GLN A 360 15.36 -3.95 2.41
N TRP A 361 14.20 -3.90 1.74
CA TRP A 361 13.76 -2.73 0.98
C TRP A 361 13.26 -1.53 1.81
N GLY A 362 13.19 -1.66 3.13
CA GLY A 362 13.00 -0.50 4.00
C GLY A 362 14.22 0.40 4.00
N ALA A 363 14.00 1.71 3.89
CA ALA A 363 15.05 2.70 4.11
C ALA A 363 15.61 2.65 5.54
N ALA A 364 16.67 3.43 5.75
CA ALA A 364 17.41 3.52 7.01
C ALA A 364 16.52 3.58 8.26
N SER A 365 16.72 2.60 9.15
CA SER A 365 16.11 2.50 10.49
C SER A 365 14.58 2.39 10.54
N LEU A 366 13.92 2.11 9.42
CA LEU A 366 12.47 1.91 9.39
C LEU A 366 12.06 0.58 10.02
N THR A 367 10.85 0.56 10.60
CA THR A 367 10.18 -0.68 10.98
C THR A 367 9.83 -1.52 9.76
N ASN A 368 9.45 -2.78 9.97
CA ASN A 368 8.97 -3.64 8.88
C ASN A 368 7.56 -3.24 8.42
N ALA A 369 6.68 -2.90 9.36
CA ALA A 369 5.40 -2.27 9.05
C ALA A 369 5.60 -0.89 8.40
N TYR A 370 4.90 -0.60 7.31
CA TYR A 370 4.92 0.72 6.68
C TYR A 370 3.58 1.43 6.86
N ALA A 371 3.62 2.57 7.55
CA ALA A 371 2.48 3.46 7.79
C ALA A 371 1.26 2.75 8.42
N ASP A 372 1.40 2.17 9.63
CA ASP A 372 0.33 1.37 10.27
C ASP A 372 -0.90 2.20 10.67
N GLY A 373 -0.73 3.51 10.84
CA GLY A 373 -1.81 4.41 11.24
C GLY A 373 -2.69 4.93 10.09
N VAL A 374 -2.70 4.31 8.91
CA VAL A 374 -3.55 4.75 7.77
C VAL A 374 -4.89 4.00 7.69
N ASN A 375 -5.62 4.05 6.57
CA ASN A 375 -6.94 3.40 6.43
C ASN A 375 -6.89 1.88 6.61
N PHE A 376 -5.78 1.24 6.21
CA PHE A 376 -5.48 -0.15 6.50
C PHE A 376 -4.22 -0.23 7.34
N ARG A 377 -4.30 -1.04 8.40
CA ARG A 377 -3.15 -1.40 9.24
C ARG A 377 -2.13 -2.14 8.38
N ALA A 378 -0.84 -2.12 8.76
CA ALA A 378 0.21 -2.86 8.06
C ALA A 378 -0.07 -4.37 8.03
N ASP A 379 -0.82 -4.87 9.02
CA ASP A 379 -1.35 -6.23 9.06
C ASP A 379 -2.59 -6.45 8.16
N GLY A 380 -2.90 -5.55 7.22
CA GLY A 380 -3.91 -5.72 6.17
C GLY A 380 -5.36 -5.76 6.65
N LEU A 381 -5.62 -5.45 7.92
CA LEU A 381 -6.97 -5.22 8.42
C LEU A 381 -7.35 -3.74 8.28
N PRO A 382 -8.66 -3.46 8.10
CA PRO A 382 -9.21 -2.12 8.25
C PRO A 382 -8.75 -1.46 9.55
N ASN A 383 -8.39 -0.18 9.49
CA ASN A 383 -8.10 0.60 10.68
C ASN A 383 -9.37 1.32 11.13
N GLU A 384 -10.15 0.71 12.00
CA GLU A 384 -11.42 1.27 12.45
C GLU A 384 -11.28 2.13 13.73
N PRO A 385 -12.05 3.24 13.86
CA PRO A 385 -13.15 3.68 13.00
C PRO A 385 -12.71 4.59 11.83
N LYS A 386 -11.40 4.74 11.61
CA LYS A 386 -10.86 5.66 10.60
C LYS A 386 -11.31 5.31 9.19
N ARG A 387 -11.13 4.05 8.78
CA ARG A 387 -11.52 3.58 7.45
C ARG A 387 -13.00 3.84 7.19
N SER A 388 -13.88 3.37 8.06
CA SER A 388 -15.33 3.55 7.89
C SER A 388 -15.75 5.03 7.90
N HIS A 389 -15.11 5.89 8.71
CA HIS A 389 -15.39 7.32 8.71
C HIS A 389 -14.96 8.02 7.42
N LEU A 390 -13.76 7.73 6.91
CA LEU A 390 -13.26 8.29 5.66
C LEU A 390 -14.04 7.76 4.45
N ARG A 391 -14.42 6.48 4.45
CA ARG A 391 -15.35 5.93 3.45
C ARG A 391 -16.66 6.71 3.39
N ARG A 392 -17.27 7.05 4.53
CA ARG A 392 -18.50 7.86 4.55
C ARG A 392 -18.28 9.23 3.91
N LEU A 393 -17.15 9.89 4.23
CA LEU A 393 -16.79 11.16 3.60
C LEU A 393 -16.66 11.01 2.08
N ASN A 394 -15.88 10.03 1.61
CA ASN A 394 -15.64 9.81 0.18
C ASN A 394 -16.93 9.54 -0.60
N VAL A 395 -17.84 8.73 -0.05
CA VAL A 395 -19.14 8.47 -0.66
C VAL A 395 -19.97 9.75 -0.76
N VAL A 396 -20.05 10.52 0.33
CA VAL A 396 -20.78 11.80 0.33
C VAL A 396 -20.20 12.78 -0.69
N LEU A 397 -18.87 12.91 -0.77
CA LEU A 397 -18.21 13.77 -1.76
C LEU A 397 -18.45 13.26 -3.19
N GLY A 398 -18.46 11.94 -3.38
CA GLY A 398 -18.74 11.31 -4.66
C GLY A 398 -20.16 11.55 -5.17
N GLU A 399 -21.15 11.52 -4.28
CA GLU A 399 -22.56 11.88 -4.57
C GLU A 399 -22.73 13.38 -4.87
N LEU A 400 -21.80 14.21 -4.40
CA LEU A 400 -21.80 15.67 -4.61
C LEU A 400 -20.97 16.09 -5.83
N ASN A 401 -20.45 15.16 -6.64
CA ASN A 401 -19.59 15.47 -7.78
C ASN A 401 -20.24 16.47 -8.74
N GLY A 402 -21.51 16.29 -9.11
CA GLY A 402 -22.20 17.19 -10.03
C GLY A 402 -22.21 18.65 -9.54
N GLU A 403 -22.56 18.85 -8.26
CA GLU A 403 -22.57 20.18 -7.61
C GLU A 403 -21.16 20.78 -7.54
N LEU A 404 -20.15 19.96 -7.21
CA LEU A 404 -18.76 20.38 -7.12
C LEU A 404 -18.16 20.75 -8.49
N MET A 405 -18.62 20.13 -9.58
CA MET A 405 -18.07 20.30 -10.92
C MET A 405 -18.86 21.31 -11.78
N GLU A 406 -20.06 21.72 -11.34
CA GLU A 406 -20.85 22.79 -11.95
C GLU A 406 -20.16 24.16 -11.87
N VAL A 407 -19.47 24.43 -10.76
CA VAL A 407 -18.68 25.65 -10.60
C VAL A 407 -17.52 25.65 -11.59
N GLU A 408 -17.58 26.53 -12.59
CA GLU A 408 -16.60 26.57 -13.68
C GLU A 408 -15.23 27.08 -13.26
N ASP A 409 -15.19 27.99 -12.30
CA ASP A 409 -13.96 28.64 -11.84
C ASP A 409 -13.86 28.54 -10.31
N ARG A 410 -12.85 27.79 -9.82
CA ARG A 410 -12.62 27.63 -8.37
C ARG A 410 -12.36 28.97 -7.66
N HIS A 411 -11.91 30.00 -8.35
CA HIS A 411 -11.57 31.30 -7.74
C HIS A 411 -12.81 32.09 -7.27
N THR A 412 -14.01 31.68 -7.71
CA THR A 412 -15.27 32.27 -7.24
C THR A 412 -15.69 31.76 -5.87
N VAL A 413 -15.17 30.59 -5.45
CA VAL A 413 -15.46 30.02 -4.12
C VAL A 413 -14.57 30.71 -3.09
N ARG A 414 -15.18 31.56 -2.26
CA ARG A 414 -14.49 32.29 -1.20
C ARG A 414 -15.21 32.08 0.13
N PRO A 415 -14.47 31.90 1.24
CA PRO A 415 -15.09 31.75 2.55
C PRO A 415 -15.82 33.03 2.93
N VAL A 416 -17.02 32.88 3.47
CA VAL A 416 -17.77 33.95 4.14
C VAL A 416 -17.66 33.72 5.64
N LYS A 417 -17.21 34.73 6.38
CA LYS A 417 -17.12 34.65 7.84
C LYS A 417 -18.51 34.65 8.48
N LEU A 418 -18.67 33.78 9.48
CA LEU A 418 -19.84 33.64 10.32
C LEU A 418 -19.47 33.96 11.78
N GLU A 419 -20.39 33.68 12.70
CA GLU A 419 -20.17 33.78 14.14
C GLU A 419 -19.18 32.72 14.66
N HIS A 420 -18.55 32.99 15.81
CA HIS A 420 -17.62 32.07 16.49
C HIS A 420 -16.43 31.59 15.64
N ASP A 421 -15.91 32.47 14.77
CA ASP A 421 -14.82 32.23 13.83
C ASP A 421 -15.11 31.11 12.81
N ALA A 422 -16.37 30.69 12.68
CA ALA A 422 -16.76 29.77 11.62
C ALA A 422 -16.77 30.50 10.27
N GLU A 423 -16.55 29.73 9.22
CA GLU A 423 -16.53 30.17 7.83
C GLU A 423 -17.43 29.24 7.02
N VAL A 424 -17.99 29.76 5.93
CA VAL A 424 -18.77 28.95 4.99
C VAL A 424 -18.28 29.13 3.57
N PHE A 425 -18.05 28.01 2.90
CA PHE A 425 -17.79 27.93 1.47
C PHE A 425 -19.10 27.53 0.78
N GLU A 426 -19.80 28.51 0.20
CA GLU A 426 -21.02 28.27 -0.58
C GLU A 426 -20.64 27.87 -2.01
N TRP A 427 -21.05 26.68 -2.43
CA TRP A 427 -20.80 26.15 -3.77
C TRP A 427 -22.01 26.31 -4.67
N THR A 428 -23.15 25.82 -4.19
CA THR A 428 -24.44 25.93 -4.89
C THR A 428 -25.55 26.17 -3.87
N SER A 429 -26.79 26.33 -4.33
CA SER A 429 -27.94 26.39 -3.42
C SER A 429 -28.15 25.10 -2.60
N ARG A 430 -27.55 23.98 -3.03
CA ARG A 430 -27.69 22.65 -2.42
C ARG A 430 -26.41 22.13 -1.75
N LEU A 431 -25.32 22.89 -1.81
CA LEU A 431 -24.03 22.49 -1.23
C LEU A 431 -23.30 23.68 -0.60
N ALA A 432 -23.00 23.54 0.68
CA ALA A 432 -22.03 24.39 1.37
C ALA A 432 -21.18 23.57 2.36
N PHE A 433 -19.97 24.07 2.62
CA PHE A 433 -19.09 23.54 3.67
C PHE A 433 -19.01 24.57 4.79
N LEU A 434 -19.57 24.26 5.95
CA LEU A 434 -19.36 25.05 7.16
C LEU A 434 -18.11 24.52 7.84
N HIS A 435 -17.15 25.40 8.03
CA HIS A 435 -15.83 25.08 8.56
C HIS A 435 -15.60 25.92 9.81
N ARG A 436 -15.06 25.31 10.86
CA ARG A 436 -14.53 26.05 12.00
C ARG A 436 -13.07 25.65 12.20
N PRO A 437 -12.13 26.61 12.17
CA PRO A 437 -10.72 26.32 12.33
C PRO A 437 -10.42 25.76 13.73
N ALA A 438 -9.16 25.39 13.96
CA ALA A 438 -8.70 25.03 15.29
C ALA A 438 -8.93 26.21 16.25
N CYS A 439 -9.64 25.95 17.33
CA CYS A 439 -9.78 26.87 18.46
C CYS A 439 -9.13 26.27 19.71
N GLY A 440 -8.93 27.08 20.75
CA GLY A 440 -8.34 26.67 22.03
C GLY A 440 -9.27 25.71 22.81
N GLU A 441 -9.47 25.92 24.12
CA GLU A 441 -10.36 25.10 24.95
C GLU A 441 -11.87 25.34 24.67
N GLY A 442 -12.25 25.57 23.41
CA GLY A 442 -13.62 25.83 22.99
C GLY A 442 -14.44 24.56 22.76
N GLY A 443 -15.67 24.52 23.28
CA GLY A 443 -16.64 23.47 22.99
C GLY A 443 -17.29 23.64 21.61
N ALA A 444 -18.29 22.80 21.34
CA ALA A 444 -19.16 22.98 20.19
C ALA A 444 -19.95 24.29 20.31
N GLU A 445 -20.02 25.06 19.24
CA GLU A 445 -20.73 26.35 19.18
C GLU A 445 -21.89 26.26 18.19
N LYS A 446 -22.89 27.13 18.38
CA LYS A 446 -24.03 27.24 17.46
C LYS A 446 -23.76 28.32 16.43
N VAL A 447 -23.88 27.97 15.15
CA VAL A 447 -23.64 28.86 14.01
C VAL A 447 -24.88 28.89 13.13
N SER A 448 -25.44 30.06 12.94
CA SER A 448 -26.63 30.33 12.13
C SER A 448 -26.24 30.55 10.68
N TYR A 449 -26.79 29.74 9.79
CA TYR A 449 -26.55 29.86 8.35
C TYR A 449 -27.82 29.53 7.56
N LYS A 450 -28.24 30.49 6.71
CA LYS A 450 -29.49 30.46 5.94
C LYS A 450 -30.70 30.19 6.85
N GLN A 451 -31.37 29.04 6.68
CA GLN A 451 -32.63 28.72 7.36
C GLN A 451 -32.45 27.89 8.64
N ALA A 452 -31.21 27.60 9.05
CA ALA A 452 -30.92 26.72 10.18
C ALA A 452 -29.76 27.20 11.06
N THR A 453 -29.68 26.61 12.25
CA THR A 453 -28.57 26.76 13.18
C THR A 453 -27.88 25.40 13.32
N TYR A 454 -26.60 25.37 13.01
CA TYR A 454 -25.76 24.18 13.08
C TYR A 454 -24.90 24.22 14.33
N THR A 455 -24.67 23.07 14.96
CA THR A 455 -23.70 22.97 16.05
C THR A 455 -22.38 22.46 15.46
N ILE A 456 -21.27 23.16 15.69
CA ILE A 456 -19.95 22.88 15.09
C ILE A 456 -18.83 22.98 16.13
N LYS A 457 -17.99 21.95 16.20
CA LYS A 457 -16.82 21.87 17.10
C LYS A 457 -15.62 22.63 16.54
N CYS A 458 -14.61 22.85 17.38
CA CYS A 458 -13.29 23.24 16.90
C CYS A 458 -12.76 22.19 15.93
N ARG A 459 -12.08 22.64 14.87
CA ARG A 459 -11.45 21.75 13.88
C ARG A 459 -12.45 20.75 13.28
N GLU A 460 -13.60 21.27 12.85
CA GLU A 460 -14.67 20.50 12.22
C GLU A 460 -15.11 21.14 10.89
N VAL A 461 -15.47 20.28 9.94
CA VAL A 461 -16.20 20.64 8.72
C VAL A 461 -17.53 19.90 8.70
N LEU A 462 -18.61 20.65 8.49
CA LEU A 462 -19.93 20.14 8.17
C LEU A 462 -20.19 20.32 6.69
N VAL A 463 -20.50 19.23 5.99
CA VAL A 463 -21.00 19.26 4.61
C VAL A 463 -22.52 19.34 4.68
N VAL A 464 -23.11 20.43 4.20
CA VAL A 464 -24.54 20.70 4.38
C VAL A 464 -25.25 20.98 3.06
N ASP A 465 -26.53 20.65 3.02
CA ASP A 465 -27.49 21.13 2.01
C ASP A 465 -28.24 22.34 2.57
N PRO A 466 -27.91 23.58 2.15
CA PRO A 466 -28.53 24.78 2.71
C PRO A 466 -30.03 24.92 2.38
N SER A 467 -30.52 24.22 1.34
CA SER A 467 -31.91 24.30 0.89
C SER A 467 -32.85 23.47 1.75
N THR A 468 -32.35 22.39 2.34
CA THR A 468 -33.11 21.47 3.21
C THR A 468 -32.64 21.51 4.67
N ALA A 469 -31.56 22.23 4.94
CA ALA A 469 -30.86 22.25 6.22
C ALA A 469 -30.30 20.89 6.67
N ILE A 470 -30.07 19.96 5.75
CA ILE A 470 -29.55 18.63 6.09
C ILE A 470 -28.03 18.68 6.23
N VAL A 471 -27.49 18.12 7.32
CA VAL A 471 -26.06 17.80 7.43
C VAL A 471 -25.81 16.46 6.77
N ARG A 472 -25.07 16.46 5.67
CA ARG A 472 -24.69 15.25 4.91
C ARG A 472 -23.49 14.53 5.52
N PHE A 473 -22.56 15.29 6.12
CA PHE A 473 -21.40 14.75 6.81
C PHE A 473 -20.87 15.73 7.85
N ALA A 474 -20.29 15.22 8.93
CA ALA A 474 -19.64 15.99 9.99
C ALA A 474 -18.29 15.34 10.35
N SER A 475 -17.18 16.04 10.16
CA SER A 475 -15.85 15.46 10.31
C SER A 475 -15.48 15.08 11.74
N ALA A 476 -16.08 15.69 12.77
CA ALA A 476 -15.82 15.34 14.16
C ALA A 476 -16.91 14.41 14.77
N SER A 477 -17.71 13.76 13.91
CA SER A 477 -18.75 12.80 14.28
C SER A 477 -18.37 11.37 13.86
N VAL A 478 -17.42 10.80 14.62
CA VAL A 478 -16.85 9.48 14.39
C VAL A 478 -17.64 8.40 15.15
N GLY A 479 -17.84 7.26 14.51
CA GLY A 479 -18.54 6.11 15.11
C GLY A 479 -17.65 5.34 16.08
N GLN A 480 -18.23 4.45 16.88
CA GLN A 480 -17.43 3.55 17.72
C GLN A 480 -16.73 2.51 16.83
N PRO A 481 -15.46 2.18 17.12
CA PRO A 481 -14.79 1.09 16.43
C PRO A 481 -15.41 -0.27 16.80
N PRO A 482 -15.54 -1.20 15.85
CA PRO A 482 -15.88 -2.58 16.14
C PRO A 482 -14.79 -3.24 16.99
N GLU A 483 -15.19 -4.25 17.78
CA GLU A 483 -14.24 -5.00 18.61
C GLU A 483 -13.28 -5.84 17.75
N LEU A 484 -11.98 -5.58 17.87
CA LEU A 484 -10.92 -6.37 17.25
C LEU A 484 -10.59 -7.59 18.12
N ILE A 485 -10.86 -8.79 17.59
CA ILE A 485 -10.57 -10.07 18.24
C ILE A 485 -9.19 -10.55 17.83
N THR A 486 -8.41 -11.04 18.79
CA THR A 486 -7.14 -11.74 18.56
C THR A 486 -7.27 -13.17 19.06
N LYS A 487 -7.05 -14.14 18.17
CA LYS A 487 -7.06 -15.58 18.44
C LYS A 487 -5.64 -16.13 18.28
N VAL A 488 -5.14 -16.86 19.26
CA VAL A 488 -3.88 -17.58 19.12
C VAL A 488 -4.12 -18.85 18.28
N LEU A 489 -3.42 -18.97 17.15
CA LEU A 489 -3.46 -20.16 16.29
C LEU A 489 -2.40 -21.18 16.72
N ALA A 490 -1.21 -20.72 17.08
CA ALA A 490 -0.13 -21.57 17.57
C ALA A 490 0.71 -20.81 18.61
N ASN A 491 1.00 -21.45 19.74
CA ASN A 491 2.07 -21.03 20.64
C ASN A 491 3.29 -21.89 20.34
N LEU A 492 4.43 -21.27 20.05
CA LEU A 492 5.65 -21.98 19.65
C LEU A 492 6.60 -22.04 20.85
N THR A 493 6.42 -23.07 21.68
CA THR A 493 7.21 -23.25 22.90
C THR A 493 8.66 -23.61 22.58
N MET A 494 9.52 -23.50 23.59
CA MET A 494 10.96 -23.72 23.48
C MET A 494 11.34 -25.05 22.83
N GLU A 495 10.57 -26.09 23.10
CA GLU A 495 10.79 -27.45 22.64
C GLU A 495 10.42 -27.65 21.16
N GLN A 496 9.65 -26.74 20.57
CA GLN A 496 9.26 -26.78 19.16
C GLN A 496 10.29 -26.11 18.24
N TRP A 497 11.22 -25.37 18.82
CA TRP A 497 12.29 -24.73 18.07
C TRP A 497 13.51 -25.64 17.98
N SER A 498 14.12 -25.65 16.81
CA SER A 498 15.50 -26.09 16.62
C SER A 498 16.39 -24.88 16.40
N MET A 499 17.68 -25.00 16.71
CA MET A 499 18.63 -23.89 16.57
C MET A 499 19.88 -24.35 15.83
N ARG A 500 20.40 -23.51 14.94
CA ARG A 500 21.69 -23.70 14.27
C ARG A 500 22.53 -22.44 14.47
N ARG A 501 23.78 -22.59 14.91
CA ARG A 501 24.70 -21.46 14.95
C ARG A 501 25.15 -21.09 13.55
N GLU A 502 25.22 -19.79 13.29
CA GLU A 502 25.71 -19.25 12.04
C GLU A 502 27.24 -19.45 11.93
N ILE A 503 27.71 -19.82 10.74
CA ILE A 503 29.13 -20.09 10.50
C ILE A 503 29.68 -19.01 9.57
N ALA A 504 30.52 -18.13 10.11
CA ALA A 504 30.97 -16.89 9.47
C ALA A 504 31.64 -16.97 8.08
N ARG A 505 31.95 -18.16 7.54
CA ARG A 505 32.68 -18.33 6.25
C ARG A 505 32.35 -19.61 5.46
N HIS A 506 31.31 -20.35 5.77
CA HIS A 506 31.15 -21.69 5.20
C HIS A 506 30.88 -21.66 3.68
N GLY A 507 31.90 -21.92 2.86
CA GLY A 507 31.78 -21.97 1.40
C GLY A 507 31.58 -20.61 0.70
N MET A 508 31.61 -19.50 1.45
CA MET A 508 31.34 -18.16 0.94
C MET A 508 32.61 -17.50 0.34
N ALA A 509 32.42 -16.65 -0.66
CA ALA A 509 33.51 -15.86 -1.25
C ALA A 509 34.10 -14.88 -0.22
N VAL A 510 35.42 -14.80 -0.15
CA VAL A 510 36.15 -13.90 0.76
C VAL A 510 36.84 -12.82 -0.06
N VAL A 511 36.57 -11.57 0.27
CA VAL A 511 37.28 -10.40 -0.25
C VAL A 511 38.42 -10.07 0.70
N ASN A 512 39.67 -10.08 0.23
CA ASN A 512 40.83 -9.70 1.04
C ASN A 512 41.34 -8.31 0.63
N ALA A 513 41.69 -7.48 1.60
CA ALA A 513 42.26 -6.15 1.36
C ALA A 513 43.18 -5.73 2.51
N THR A 514 44.01 -4.70 2.28
CA THR A 514 44.90 -4.14 3.31
C THR A 514 44.20 -3.16 4.26
N LYS A 515 42.91 -2.92 4.05
CA LYS A 515 42.03 -2.05 4.84
C LYS A 515 40.58 -2.51 4.65
N PRO A 516 39.65 -2.21 5.59
CA PRO A 516 38.26 -2.57 5.42
C PRO A 516 37.64 -1.79 4.24
N ILE A 517 36.80 -2.48 3.46
CA ILE A 517 35.96 -1.92 2.41
C ILE A 517 34.58 -1.65 3.01
N ASP A 518 33.94 -0.53 2.69
CA ASP A 518 32.63 -0.20 3.27
C ASP A 518 31.57 -1.27 2.95
N HIS A 519 30.54 -1.33 3.79
CA HIS A 519 29.54 -2.40 3.76
C HIS A 519 28.82 -2.48 2.42
N LEU A 520 28.39 -1.34 1.87
CA LEU A 520 27.55 -1.32 0.66
C LEU A 520 28.32 -1.74 -0.58
N SER A 521 29.63 -1.44 -0.62
CA SER A 521 30.53 -1.92 -1.69
C SER A 521 30.80 -3.43 -1.64
N ILE A 522 30.42 -4.11 -0.56
CA ILE A 522 30.51 -5.58 -0.43
C ILE A 522 29.12 -6.22 -0.54
N SER A 523 28.08 -5.61 0.01
CA SER A 523 26.75 -6.21 0.07
C SER A 523 25.90 -5.96 -1.17
N ASP A 524 26.19 -4.90 -1.93
CA ASP A 524 25.38 -4.46 -3.08
C ASP A 524 23.89 -4.25 -2.77
N LEU A 525 23.54 -4.08 -1.48
CA LEU A 525 22.16 -4.06 -0.98
C LEU A 525 21.37 -5.37 -1.19
N ASP A 526 22.05 -6.47 -1.50
CA ASP A 526 21.43 -7.81 -1.61
C ASP A 526 21.20 -8.46 -0.24
N THR A 527 21.96 -8.02 0.75
CA THR A 527 21.93 -8.51 2.14
C THR A 527 22.22 -7.34 3.08
N ASP A 528 21.67 -7.42 4.29
CA ASP A 528 21.95 -6.47 5.36
C ASP A 528 23.25 -6.82 6.12
N TYR A 529 23.94 -7.91 5.78
CA TYR A 529 25.05 -8.45 6.56
C TYR A 529 26.38 -8.46 5.81
N VAL A 530 27.43 -7.94 6.46
CA VAL A 530 28.83 -8.10 6.03
C VAL A 530 29.68 -8.47 7.24
N THR A 531 30.43 -9.56 7.13
CA THR A 531 31.37 -9.98 8.18
C THR A 531 32.78 -9.50 7.84
N TYR A 532 33.37 -8.69 8.72
CA TYR A 532 34.77 -8.28 8.67
C TYR A 532 35.60 -9.12 9.63
N LYS A 533 36.81 -9.49 9.21
CA LYS A 533 37.80 -10.17 10.05
C LYS A 533 39.16 -9.51 9.90
N THR A 534 39.85 -9.31 11.02
CA THR A 534 41.29 -9.04 11.06
C THR A 534 41.90 -9.71 12.30
N THR A 535 43.21 -9.58 12.47
CA THR A 535 43.93 -10.06 13.66
C THR A 535 44.53 -8.86 14.38
N VAL A 536 44.31 -8.77 15.70
CA VAL A 536 44.76 -7.65 16.53
C VAL A 536 45.70 -8.13 17.62
N ALA A 537 46.75 -7.36 17.91
CA ALA A 537 47.63 -7.58 19.05
C ALA A 537 47.32 -6.59 20.17
N THR A 538 47.32 -7.05 21.42
CA THR A 538 47.02 -6.26 22.62
C THR A 538 48.30 -5.81 23.35
N ASP A 539 49.35 -5.47 22.60
CA ASP A 539 50.68 -5.18 23.14
C ASP A 539 50.64 -3.99 24.11
N GLY A 540 51.04 -4.23 25.36
CA GLY A 540 51.06 -3.21 26.41
C GLY A 540 49.69 -2.78 26.96
N ALA A 541 48.59 -3.44 26.57
CA ALA A 541 47.25 -3.10 27.05
C ALA A 541 47.03 -3.58 28.50
N ASN A 542 47.33 -2.75 29.50
CA ASN A 542 46.87 -2.97 30.88
C ASN A 542 45.51 -2.27 31.08
N GLY A 543 44.40 -3.02 31.15
CA GLY A 543 43.07 -2.48 31.48
C GLY A 543 41.93 -2.92 30.56
N ASN A 544 40.82 -2.18 30.58
CA ASN A 544 39.66 -2.40 29.71
C ASN A 544 40.02 -2.07 28.25
N VAL A 545 39.99 -3.06 27.37
CA VAL A 545 40.19 -2.87 25.94
C VAL A 545 38.90 -2.37 25.29
N SER A 546 38.99 -1.37 24.42
CA SER A 546 37.86 -0.87 23.64
C SER A 546 38.20 -0.78 22.15
N LEU A 547 37.24 -1.19 21.33
CA LEU A 547 37.24 -1.02 19.88
C LEU A 547 36.38 0.20 19.52
N GLU A 548 36.93 1.14 18.78
CA GLU A 548 36.19 2.24 18.16
C GLU A 548 36.10 2.03 16.65
N ILE A 549 34.90 2.22 16.08
CA ILE A 549 34.66 2.11 14.64
C ILE A 549 34.02 3.40 14.16
N ASP A 550 34.69 4.10 13.25
CA ASP A 550 34.10 5.25 12.56
C ASP A 550 33.11 4.72 11.49
N SER A 551 31.83 5.04 11.69
CA SER A 551 30.66 4.49 10.98
C SER A 551 29.62 5.58 10.68
N ARG A 552 28.43 5.18 10.22
CA ARG A 552 27.21 6.00 10.08
C ARG A 552 26.11 5.46 10.98
N VAL A 553 25.09 6.28 11.26
CA VAL A 553 23.86 5.83 11.95
C VAL A 553 23.08 4.80 11.11
N SER A 554 22.04 4.21 11.71
CA SER A 554 21.29 3.08 11.14
C SER A 554 22.20 1.87 10.88
N GLN A 555 23.03 1.56 11.87
CA GLN A 555 24.06 0.53 11.79
C GLN A 555 24.16 -0.21 13.11
N VAL A 556 24.34 -1.52 13.03
CA VAL A 556 24.67 -2.37 14.18
C VAL A 556 25.98 -3.11 13.91
N PHE A 557 26.78 -3.28 14.96
CA PHE A 557 27.98 -4.10 14.95
C PHE A 557 27.90 -5.14 16.06
N HIS A 558 28.02 -6.40 15.67
CA HIS A 558 28.13 -7.54 16.56
C HIS A 558 29.58 -8.02 16.52
N VAL A 559 30.28 -7.94 17.66
CA VAL A 559 31.72 -8.18 17.73
C VAL A 559 32.01 -9.44 18.52
N SER A 560 32.89 -10.26 17.95
CA SER A 560 33.39 -11.51 18.52
C SER A 560 34.91 -11.53 18.49
N THR A 561 35.51 -12.21 19.47
CA THR A 561 36.96 -12.46 19.55
C THR A 561 37.19 -13.96 19.62
N ASP A 562 38.24 -14.45 18.94
CA ASP A 562 38.63 -15.87 18.87
C ASP A 562 37.49 -16.83 18.43
N GLY A 563 37.45 -17.17 17.14
CA GLY A 563 36.54 -18.18 16.58
C GLY A 563 35.18 -17.67 16.07
N GLY A 564 34.83 -16.40 16.31
CA GLY A 564 33.75 -15.69 15.61
C GLY A 564 32.30 -16.12 15.94
N SER A 565 32.10 -17.20 16.71
CA SER A 565 30.76 -17.76 16.99
C SER A 565 30.16 -17.34 18.34
N ILE A 566 30.93 -16.66 19.20
CA ILE A 566 30.48 -16.17 20.52
C ILE A 566 30.69 -14.66 20.54
N LEU A 567 29.63 -13.90 20.78
CA LEU A 567 29.64 -12.46 20.88
C LEU A 567 30.32 -12.01 22.16
N THR A 568 31.24 -11.08 21.97
CA THR A 568 31.85 -10.28 23.03
C THR A 568 30.95 -9.09 23.36
N ALA A 569 30.43 -8.40 22.34
CA ALA A 569 29.56 -7.23 22.53
C ALA A 569 28.71 -6.95 21.27
N THR A 570 27.62 -6.22 21.46
CA THR A 570 26.83 -5.61 20.37
C THR A 570 26.64 -4.13 20.67
N VAL A 571 26.82 -3.30 19.65
CA VAL A 571 26.54 -1.87 19.72
C VAL A 571 25.67 -1.48 18.52
N MET A 572 24.69 -0.61 18.75
CA MET A 572 23.71 -0.22 17.75
C MET A 572 23.48 1.28 17.77
N ASN A 573 23.25 1.85 16.60
CA ASN A 573 22.64 3.17 16.45
C ASN A 573 21.44 3.04 15.50
N LEU A 574 20.26 3.32 16.05
CA LEU A 574 18.97 3.13 15.40
C LEU A 574 18.38 4.44 14.87
N GLU A 575 19.10 5.56 14.97
CA GLU A 575 18.66 6.83 14.41
C GLU A 575 18.50 6.69 12.88
N LYS A 576 17.50 7.37 12.32
CA LYS A 576 17.35 7.55 10.86
C LYS A 576 18.34 8.64 10.42
N GLY A 577 18.89 8.50 9.21
CA GLY A 577 19.78 9.51 8.62
C GLY A 577 21.11 8.93 8.12
N ASN A 578 22.00 9.86 7.76
CA ASN A 578 23.35 9.58 7.24
C ASN A 578 24.48 10.23 8.08
N THR A 579 24.16 10.61 9.31
CA THR A 579 25.10 11.25 10.23
C THR A 579 26.25 10.30 10.60
N GLN A 580 27.42 10.87 10.85
CA GLN A 580 28.57 10.10 11.32
C GLN A 580 28.28 9.57 12.72
N TRP A 581 28.71 8.32 12.96
CA TRP A 581 28.61 7.68 14.25
C TRP A 581 29.92 6.99 14.57
N LYS A 582 30.46 7.27 15.75
CA LYS A 582 31.59 6.51 16.29
C LYS A 582 31.05 5.43 17.23
N ALA A 583 31.12 4.18 16.79
CA ALA A 583 30.70 3.04 17.59
C ALA A 583 31.80 2.67 18.57
N THR A 584 31.53 2.71 19.88
CA THR A 584 32.48 2.30 20.93
C THR A 584 32.04 0.97 21.53
N VAL A 585 32.89 -0.04 21.39
CA VAL A 585 32.62 -1.42 21.77
C VAL A 585 33.62 -1.84 22.87
N PRO A 586 33.16 -2.17 24.09
CA PRO A 586 34.03 -2.75 25.10
C PRO A 586 34.37 -4.20 24.74
N LEU A 587 35.65 -4.57 24.85
CA LEU A 587 36.16 -5.92 24.64
C LEU A 587 36.74 -6.48 25.95
N PRO A 588 35.88 -6.86 26.93
CA PRO A 588 36.34 -7.37 28.21
C PRO A 588 37.03 -8.74 28.05
N GLY A 589 38.06 -8.98 28.87
CA GLY A 589 38.71 -10.28 28.96
C GLY A 589 39.85 -10.54 27.96
N LEU A 590 40.24 -9.54 27.16
CA LEU A 590 41.46 -9.65 26.35
C LEU A 590 42.71 -9.47 27.22
N GLU A 591 43.62 -10.44 27.13
CA GLU A 591 44.91 -10.46 27.83
C GLU A 591 45.92 -9.59 27.08
N SER A 592 46.84 -8.94 27.80
CA SER A 592 47.90 -8.13 27.20
C SER A 592 48.92 -9.00 26.43
N ASN A 593 49.53 -8.43 25.39
CA ASN A 593 50.59 -9.07 24.59
C ASN A 593 50.17 -10.40 23.93
N ARG A 594 48.89 -10.49 23.51
CA ARG A 594 48.35 -11.65 22.80
C ARG A 594 47.68 -11.20 21.51
N SER A 595 47.70 -12.07 20.50
CA SER A 595 46.97 -11.86 19.26
C SER A 595 45.60 -12.53 19.32
N TYR A 596 44.59 -11.83 18.83
CA TYR A 596 43.20 -12.28 18.77
C TYR A 596 42.67 -12.12 17.35
N ASP A 597 41.86 -13.07 16.91
CA ASP A 597 41.05 -12.89 15.71
C ASP A 597 39.83 -12.03 16.07
N LEU A 598 39.74 -10.84 15.47
CA LEU A 598 38.63 -9.93 15.62
C LEU A 598 37.62 -10.15 14.50
N TRP A 599 36.39 -10.49 14.86
CA TRP A 599 35.27 -10.68 13.94
C TRP A 599 34.21 -9.62 14.21
N ILE A 600 33.77 -8.92 13.17
CA ILE A 600 32.76 -7.86 13.24
C ILE A 600 31.68 -8.20 12.21
N LEU A 601 30.53 -8.69 12.67
CA LEU A 601 29.33 -8.79 11.85
C LEU A 601 28.66 -7.41 11.85
N SER A 602 28.75 -6.74 10.70
CA SER A 602 28.10 -5.46 10.43
C SER A 602 26.71 -5.72 9.87
N GLU A 603 25.69 -5.18 10.53
CA GLU A 603 24.29 -5.23 10.10
C GLU A 603 23.83 -3.83 9.69
N SER A 604 23.56 -3.63 8.40
CA SER A 604 22.98 -2.40 7.85
C SER A 604 21.48 -2.36 8.14
N LEU A 605 20.95 -1.22 8.58
CA LEU A 605 19.52 -1.04 8.78
C LEU A 605 18.81 -0.36 7.62
N GLY A 606 19.27 -0.66 6.40
CA GLY A 606 18.82 0.00 5.19
C GLY A 606 19.61 1.26 4.86
N VAL A 607 19.41 1.72 3.62
CA VAL A 607 20.07 2.91 3.07
C VAL A 607 19.14 4.11 3.20
N GLU A 608 19.71 5.28 3.46
CA GLU A 608 18.92 6.51 3.60
C GLU A 608 18.25 6.85 2.26
N ASN A 609 17.03 7.39 2.34
CA ASN A 609 16.20 7.74 1.18
C ASN A 609 16.12 9.24 0.94
N GLY A 610 17.03 10.02 1.54
CA GLY A 610 17.02 11.47 1.52
C GLY A 610 17.30 12.09 0.15
N MET A 611 16.98 13.38 0.03
CA MET A 611 17.07 14.14 -1.20
C MET A 611 18.53 14.39 -1.60
N LEU A 612 19.08 13.54 -2.46
CA LEU A 612 20.35 13.82 -3.13
C LEU A 612 20.12 14.90 -4.18
N SER A 613 20.98 15.93 -4.22
CA SER A 613 21.06 16.86 -5.35
C SER A 613 22.51 17.27 -5.56
N GLY A 614 23.05 17.03 -6.77
CA GLY A 614 24.28 17.65 -7.27
C GLY A 614 25.60 17.20 -6.63
N ALA A 615 25.59 16.34 -5.60
CA ALA A 615 26.82 15.80 -5.01
C ALA A 615 27.35 14.58 -5.78
N PRO A 616 28.69 14.40 -5.88
CA PRO A 616 29.27 13.20 -6.48
C PRO A 616 28.85 11.95 -5.69
N ALA A 617 28.29 10.97 -6.39
CA ALA A 617 27.72 9.78 -5.80
C ALA A 617 28.71 8.97 -4.94
N LYS A 618 29.97 8.83 -5.39
CA LYS A 618 31.02 8.11 -4.64
C LYS A 618 31.36 8.69 -3.28
N THR A 619 31.15 10.00 -3.11
CA THR A 619 31.46 10.70 -1.85
C THR A 619 30.24 10.92 -0.98
N GLU A 620 29.06 10.54 -1.46
CA GLU A 620 27.79 10.81 -0.79
C GLU A 620 27.70 10.05 0.55
N PRO A 621 27.66 10.76 1.69
CA PRO A 621 27.59 10.17 3.02
C PRO A 621 26.45 9.17 3.24
N SER A 622 25.29 9.38 2.62
CA SER A 622 24.13 8.48 2.73
C SER A 622 24.35 7.11 2.09
N LEU A 623 25.34 6.99 1.21
CA LEU A 623 25.68 5.78 0.47
C LEU A 623 26.90 5.06 1.04
N GLN A 624 27.17 5.27 2.33
CA GLN A 624 28.24 4.63 3.08
C GLN A 624 27.65 3.94 4.32
N LYS A 625 27.98 2.67 4.53
CA LYS A 625 27.58 1.90 5.72
C LYS A 625 28.75 1.02 6.22
N GLY A 626 28.59 0.45 7.41
CA GLY A 626 29.62 -0.33 8.08
C GLY A 626 30.86 0.49 8.44
N ILE A 627 32.05 -0.05 8.15
CA ILE A 627 33.30 0.61 8.51
C ILE A 627 33.67 1.61 7.42
N VAL A 628 33.45 2.91 7.68
CA VAL A 628 33.64 3.99 6.68
C VAL A 628 34.88 4.84 6.95
N GLY A 629 35.41 4.81 8.17
CA GLY A 629 36.54 5.63 8.59
C GLY A 629 37.69 4.82 9.17
N ASP A 630 38.16 5.22 10.35
CA ASP A 630 39.18 4.51 11.10
C ASP A 630 38.57 3.42 11.99
N VAL A 631 39.39 2.45 12.37
CA VAL A 631 39.07 1.44 13.38
C VAL A 631 40.20 1.47 14.38
N ARG A 632 39.90 1.68 15.66
CA ARG A 632 40.91 1.88 16.71
C ARG A 632 40.75 0.87 17.83
N LEU A 633 41.85 0.25 18.24
CA LEU A 633 41.94 -0.53 19.47
C LEU A 633 42.71 0.30 20.50
N ASN A 634 42.07 0.67 21.62
CA ASN A 634 42.67 1.54 22.65
C ASN A 634 43.35 2.81 22.06
N ASN A 635 42.63 3.53 21.19
CA ASN A 635 43.10 4.71 20.44
C ASN A 635 44.20 4.46 19.38
N GLN A 636 44.70 3.23 19.22
CA GLN A 636 45.64 2.90 18.15
C GLN A 636 44.85 2.44 16.91
N SER A 637 45.09 3.08 15.77
CA SER A 637 44.48 2.67 14.51
C SER A 637 44.95 1.27 14.12
N ILE A 638 43.99 0.41 13.80
CA ILE A 638 44.17 -0.92 13.20
C ILE A 638 43.56 -0.99 11.80
N LYS A 639 43.28 0.17 11.19
CA LYS A 639 42.66 0.26 9.87
C LYS A 639 43.53 -0.39 8.80
N GLU A 640 44.83 -0.13 8.83
CA GLU A 640 45.79 -0.75 7.92
C GLU A 640 46.23 -2.12 8.47
N GLY A 641 46.08 -3.17 7.68
CA GLY A 641 46.38 -4.55 8.07
C GLY A 641 45.68 -5.57 7.18
N ASP A 642 45.81 -6.85 7.49
CA ASP A 642 45.14 -7.90 6.71
C ASP A 642 43.67 -7.98 7.10
N TRP A 643 42.79 -7.53 6.20
CA TRP A 643 41.34 -7.62 6.34
C TRP A 643 40.75 -8.64 5.38
N SER A 644 39.80 -9.42 5.88
CA SER A 644 38.97 -10.31 5.09
C SER A 644 37.50 -9.97 5.32
N MET A 645 36.72 -9.83 4.25
CA MET A 645 35.30 -9.51 4.29
C MET A 645 34.48 -10.60 3.58
N VAL A 646 33.29 -10.88 4.10
CA VAL A 646 32.33 -11.85 3.55
C VAL A 646 30.95 -11.19 3.43
N LYS A 647 30.36 -11.27 2.23
CA LYS A 647 29.01 -10.80 1.91
C LYS A 647 27.97 -11.80 2.43
N GLY A 648 27.02 -11.34 3.23
CA GLY A 648 25.84 -12.10 3.67
C GLY A 648 26.10 -13.10 4.79
N LEU A 649 25.14 -14.01 4.95
CA LEU A 649 25.16 -15.11 5.92
C LEU A 649 25.18 -16.46 5.18
N ASP A 650 25.77 -17.49 5.78
CA ASP A 650 25.73 -18.86 5.25
C ASP A 650 24.29 -19.37 5.12
N GLY A 651 23.43 -19.06 6.10
CA GLY A 651 22.01 -19.40 6.04
C GLY A 651 21.22 -18.69 4.93
N GLU A 652 21.71 -17.56 4.39
CA GLU A 652 21.11 -16.90 3.21
C GLU A 652 21.49 -17.60 1.90
N VAL A 653 22.72 -18.14 1.84
CA VAL A 653 23.25 -18.79 0.62
C VAL A 653 22.83 -20.25 0.52
N ASN A 654 22.72 -20.95 1.65
CA ASN A 654 22.50 -22.38 1.69
C ASN A 654 21.11 -22.75 2.26
N ASN A 655 20.08 -22.61 1.42
CA ASN A 655 18.70 -22.99 1.76
C ASN A 655 18.54 -24.47 2.17
N SER A 656 19.49 -25.35 1.82
CA SER A 656 19.43 -26.78 2.16
C SER A 656 19.75 -27.10 3.62
N LEU A 657 20.03 -26.09 4.46
CA LEU A 657 20.38 -26.23 5.88
C LEU A 657 19.29 -25.71 6.84
N MET A 658 18.08 -25.45 6.36
CA MET A 658 16.86 -25.16 7.16
C MET A 658 16.38 -26.37 8.00
N THR A 659 17.21 -27.41 8.13
CA THR A 659 17.03 -28.54 9.04
C THR A 659 18.09 -28.44 10.13
N SER A 660 17.70 -28.09 11.35
CA SER A 660 18.55 -28.28 12.52
C SER A 660 18.03 -29.43 13.37
N ASP A 661 18.92 -30.37 13.68
CA ASP A 661 18.65 -31.46 14.62
C ASP A 661 19.03 -31.08 16.07
N THR A 662 19.53 -29.85 16.31
CA THR A 662 19.94 -29.43 17.66
C THR A 662 18.74 -28.86 18.40
N PRO A 663 18.30 -29.50 19.51
CA PRO A 663 17.27 -28.95 20.38
C PRO A 663 17.71 -27.59 20.94
N CYS A 664 16.78 -26.65 20.98
CA CYS A 664 16.96 -25.27 21.41
C CYS A 664 17.14 -25.15 22.96
N CYS A 665 17.54 -24.03 23.58
CA CYS A 665 17.71 -22.67 23.04
C CYS A 665 18.76 -21.83 23.77
N ASN A 666 19.42 -20.99 22.97
CA ASN A 666 20.31 -19.86 23.28
C ASN A 666 21.71 -20.10 22.75
N SER A 667 22.08 -19.25 21.80
CA SER A 667 23.45 -19.06 21.37
C SER A 667 23.96 -17.77 21.99
N LEU A 668 25.24 -17.70 22.30
CA LEU A 668 25.88 -16.44 22.67
C LEU A 668 26.28 -15.64 21.43
N GLY A 669 25.64 -15.84 20.27
CA GLY A 669 25.99 -15.19 19.01
C GLY A 669 25.10 -15.58 17.84
N PRO A 670 25.38 -15.08 16.62
CA PRO A 670 24.52 -15.21 15.45
C PRO A 670 24.00 -16.64 15.24
N ALA A 671 22.69 -16.78 15.10
CA ALA A 671 22.04 -18.09 15.00
C ALA A 671 20.70 -18.03 14.26
N TRP A 672 20.33 -19.18 13.71
CA TRP A 672 19.05 -19.46 13.07
C TRP A 672 18.17 -20.29 13.99
N PHE A 673 16.90 -19.91 14.12
CA PHE A 673 15.88 -20.63 14.86
C PHE A 673 14.80 -21.09 13.89
N MET A 674 14.48 -22.38 13.89
CA MET A 674 13.48 -22.94 12.98
C MET A 674 12.36 -23.64 13.75
N ALA A 675 11.11 -23.40 13.35
CA ALA A 675 9.93 -24.07 13.88
C ALA A 675 8.87 -24.25 12.80
N GLY A 676 8.04 -25.28 12.95
CA GLY A 676 6.85 -25.50 12.14
C GLY A 676 5.59 -25.07 12.89
N PHE A 677 4.56 -24.66 12.15
CA PHE A 677 3.21 -24.46 12.68
C PHE A 677 2.17 -24.84 11.64
N THR A 678 0.97 -25.22 12.10
CA THR A 678 -0.13 -25.61 11.22
C THR A 678 -1.27 -24.61 11.35
N ILE A 679 -1.88 -24.24 10.23
CA ILE A 679 -3.12 -23.46 10.20
C ILE A 679 -4.16 -24.17 9.33
N ASP A 680 -5.44 -24.08 9.72
CA ASP A 680 -6.52 -24.74 9.00
C ASP A 680 -6.84 -24.02 7.68
N SER A 681 -6.77 -22.69 7.67
CA SER A 681 -7.02 -21.87 6.49
C SER A 681 -6.18 -20.60 6.49
N VAL A 682 -5.86 -20.14 5.28
CA VAL A 682 -5.35 -18.80 5.05
C VAL A 682 -6.57 -17.87 5.05
N GLY A 683 -6.64 -16.93 5.98
CA GLY A 683 -7.73 -15.95 6.04
C GLY A 683 -7.80 -15.09 4.79
N SER A 684 -8.96 -14.50 4.50
CA SER A 684 -9.10 -13.59 3.35
C SER A 684 -8.52 -12.20 3.69
N PRO A 685 -7.71 -11.59 2.80
CA PRO A 685 -7.22 -10.22 2.96
C PRO A 685 -8.37 -9.25 3.29
N GLY A 686 -8.11 -8.24 4.12
CA GLY A 686 -9.13 -7.27 4.55
C GLY A 686 -10.07 -7.74 5.66
N THR A 687 -10.23 -9.06 5.86
CA THR A 687 -11.17 -9.59 6.88
C THR A 687 -10.47 -10.28 8.04
N ARG A 688 -9.35 -10.93 7.75
CA ARG A 688 -8.54 -11.68 8.71
C ARG A 688 -7.08 -11.44 8.45
N SER A 689 -6.31 -11.33 9.52
CA SER A 689 -4.86 -11.16 9.44
C SER A 689 -4.17 -12.17 10.30
N ILE A 690 -3.13 -12.80 9.76
CA ILE A 690 -2.28 -13.72 10.50
C ILE A 690 -0.93 -13.02 10.70
N SER A 691 -0.42 -13.04 11.93
CA SER A 691 0.83 -12.40 12.32
C SER A 691 1.61 -13.25 13.30
N LEU A 692 2.94 -13.10 13.29
CA LEU A 692 3.84 -13.63 14.30
C LEU A 692 4.07 -12.58 15.38
N THR A 693 3.87 -12.93 16.65
CA THR A 693 4.23 -12.09 17.79
C THR A 693 5.65 -12.37 18.23
N LEU A 694 6.40 -11.32 18.60
CA LEU A 694 7.69 -11.51 19.25
C LEU A 694 7.53 -12.17 20.63
N PRO A 695 8.50 -13.00 21.05
CA PRO A 695 8.58 -13.46 22.43
C PRO A 695 8.90 -12.32 23.37
N GLN A 696 8.36 -12.40 24.59
CA GLN A 696 8.68 -11.43 25.64
C GLN A 696 10.04 -11.71 26.29
N GLY A 697 10.66 -10.65 26.81
CA GLY A 697 11.94 -10.73 27.52
C GLY A 697 13.18 -10.74 26.62
N LEU A 698 13.03 -10.52 25.32
CA LEU A 698 14.17 -10.30 24.43
C LEU A 698 14.92 -9.00 24.81
N PRO A 699 16.26 -9.00 24.78
CA PRO A 699 17.04 -7.79 24.99
C PRO A 699 16.87 -6.83 23.81
N ASP A 700 16.91 -5.52 24.05
CA ASP A 700 16.71 -4.50 22.98
C ASP A 700 17.71 -4.63 21.81
N GLN A 701 18.89 -5.22 22.07
CA GLN A 701 19.90 -5.47 21.02
C GLN A 701 19.53 -6.63 20.09
N ALA A 702 18.51 -7.42 20.41
CA ALA A 702 18.07 -8.53 19.58
C ALA A 702 17.34 -8.06 18.33
N GLY A 703 17.70 -8.67 17.21
CA GLY A 703 17.11 -8.41 15.91
C GLY A 703 17.72 -9.32 14.85
N GLY A 704 17.13 -9.25 13.66
CA GLY A 704 17.57 -9.97 12.48
C GLY A 704 16.46 -9.99 11.44
N HIS A 705 16.24 -11.14 10.80
CA HIS A 705 15.21 -11.31 9.76
C HIS A 705 14.31 -12.51 10.03
N ILE A 706 13.10 -12.45 9.47
CA ILE A 706 12.10 -13.52 9.52
C ILE A 706 11.92 -14.08 8.11
N TRP A 707 11.93 -15.40 7.98
CA TRP A 707 11.52 -16.12 6.78
C TRP A 707 10.29 -16.97 7.09
N LEU A 708 9.34 -16.93 6.17
CA LEU A 708 8.16 -17.78 6.16
C LEU A 708 8.19 -18.61 4.88
N ASN A 709 8.18 -19.94 4.99
CA ASN A 709 8.20 -20.85 3.83
C ASN A 709 9.30 -20.50 2.80
N GLY A 710 10.48 -20.10 3.29
CA GLY A 710 11.62 -19.71 2.46
C GLY A 710 11.59 -18.27 1.93
N VAL A 711 10.53 -17.50 2.16
CA VAL A 711 10.43 -16.09 1.75
C VAL A 711 10.86 -15.19 2.91
N ASN A 712 11.87 -14.35 2.69
CA ASN A 712 12.29 -13.31 3.65
C ASN A 712 11.17 -12.26 3.76
N ILE A 713 10.44 -12.24 4.88
CA ILE A 713 9.36 -11.27 5.11
C ILE A 713 9.85 -9.94 5.72
N GLY A 714 11.14 -9.87 6.06
CA GLY A 714 11.84 -8.64 6.43
C GLY A 714 12.43 -8.64 7.84
N ARG A 715 12.94 -7.46 8.23
CA ARG A 715 13.64 -7.21 9.49
C ARG A 715 12.73 -7.33 10.71
N TRP A 716 13.27 -7.78 11.83
CA TRP A 716 12.64 -7.70 13.15
C TRP A 716 13.60 -7.14 14.20
N ARG A 717 13.06 -6.43 15.20
CA ARG A 717 13.82 -5.96 16.38
C ARG A 717 12.99 -5.99 17.65
N ALA A 718 13.67 -6.26 18.76
CA ALA A 718 13.06 -6.29 20.10
C ALA A 718 12.97 -4.92 20.78
N VAL A 719 13.63 -3.88 20.24
CA VAL A 719 13.80 -2.54 20.83
C VAL A 719 12.48 -1.98 21.34
N GLY A 720 12.30 -1.96 22.66
CA GLY A 720 11.07 -1.48 23.32
C GLY A 720 9.77 -2.10 22.79
N TYR A 721 9.85 -3.23 22.08
CA TYR A 721 8.75 -3.82 21.31
C TYR A 721 8.03 -2.82 20.38
N ARG A 722 8.79 -1.90 19.77
CA ARG A 722 8.29 -0.90 18.82
C ARG A 722 7.45 -1.53 17.70
N GLN A 723 7.82 -2.70 17.23
CA GLN A 723 6.95 -3.56 16.45
C GLN A 723 6.92 -4.94 17.10
N ALA A 724 5.82 -5.24 17.77
CA ALA A 724 5.65 -6.52 18.48
C ALA A 724 5.05 -7.63 17.59
N THR A 725 4.44 -7.26 16.47
CA THR A 725 3.76 -8.20 15.56
C THR A 725 4.20 -8.00 14.11
N TYR A 726 4.47 -9.10 13.42
CA TYR A 726 4.96 -9.13 12.05
C TYR A 726 3.95 -9.88 11.18
N ARG A 727 3.47 -9.23 10.10
CA ARG A 727 2.49 -9.83 9.19
C ARG A 727 3.08 -11.10 8.56
N LEU A 728 2.31 -12.18 8.57
CA LEU A 728 2.58 -13.36 7.76
C LEU A 728 1.75 -13.26 6.47
N PRO A 729 2.37 -12.97 5.30
CA PRO A 729 1.61 -12.66 4.09
C PRO A 729 0.75 -13.84 3.62
N PRO A 730 -0.54 -13.64 3.30
CA PRO A 730 -1.43 -14.69 2.81
C PRO A 730 -0.91 -15.45 1.59
N GLY A 731 -0.22 -14.79 0.66
CA GLY A 731 0.37 -15.43 -0.52
C GLY A 731 1.57 -16.33 -0.25
N VAL A 732 2.14 -16.26 0.96
CA VAL A 732 3.27 -17.09 1.39
C VAL A 732 2.80 -18.19 2.36
N LEU A 733 1.72 -17.94 3.11
CA LEU A 733 1.08 -18.93 3.96
C LEU A 733 0.42 -20.03 3.14
N VAL A 734 0.46 -21.25 3.67
CA VAL A 734 -0.29 -22.39 3.12
C VAL A 734 -1.23 -22.94 4.18
N SER A 735 -2.39 -23.45 3.76
CA SER A 735 -3.21 -24.30 4.64
C SER A 735 -2.43 -25.59 4.91
N GLY A 736 -2.38 -26.00 6.18
CA GLY A 736 -1.50 -27.08 6.64
C GLY A 736 -0.20 -26.54 7.23
N GLU A 737 0.90 -27.26 7.01
CA GLU A 737 2.19 -26.98 7.65
C GLU A 737 2.93 -25.82 7.00
N ASN A 738 3.42 -24.92 7.85
CA ASN A 738 4.22 -23.77 7.50
C ASN A 738 5.52 -23.82 8.30
N THR A 739 6.57 -23.23 7.74
CA THR A 739 7.91 -23.17 8.34
C THR A 739 8.31 -21.73 8.61
N LEU A 740 8.82 -21.50 9.81
CA LEU A 740 9.46 -20.25 10.22
C LEU A 740 10.95 -20.50 10.35
N ALA A 741 11.74 -19.60 9.79
CA ALA A 741 13.16 -19.49 10.07
C ALA A 741 13.48 -18.06 10.50
N ILE A 742 14.09 -17.92 11.68
CA ILE A 742 14.38 -16.63 12.29
C ILE A 742 15.89 -16.51 12.42
N PHE A 743 16.48 -15.56 11.73
CA PHE A 743 17.84 -15.16 12.01
C PHE A 743 17.84 -14.19 13.18
N SER A 744 18.70 -14.44 14.16
CA SER A 744 19.01 -13.53 15.26
C SER A 744 20.50 -13.27 15.30
N ALA A 745 20.90 -12.03 15.03
CA ALA A 745 22.30 -11.64 15.02
C ALA A 745 22.94 -11.72 16.42
N THR A 746 22.13 -11.65 17.48
CA THR A 746 22.61 -11.80 18.87
C THR A 746 22.44 -13.21 19.43
N GLY A 747 21.77 -14.12 18.72
CA GLY A 747 21.48 -15.47 19.21
C GLY A 747 20.32 -15.55 20.20
N HIS A 748 19.53 -14.48 20.34
CA HIS A 748 18.32 -14.43 21.16
C HIS A 748 17.08 -14.55 20.30
N TRP A 749 16.23 -15.53 20.59
CA TRP A 749 14.90 -15.64 20.00
C TRP A 749 13.94 -16.30 20.98
N VAL A 750 14.37 -17.37 21.66
CA VAL A 750 13.51 -18.03 22.64
C VAL A 750 13.97 -17.67 24.04
N THR A 751 13.03 -17.34 24.92
CA THR A 751 13.31 -16.97 26.30
C THR A 751 12.72 -18.02 27.25
N ALA A 752 13.43 -18.32 28.34
CA ALA A 752 12.89 -19.15 29.43
C ALA A 752 11.92 -18.34 30.33
N GLN A 753 11.83 -17.02 30.12
CA GLN A 753 11.05 -16.08 30.91
C GLN A 753 10.19 -15.23 29.96
N GLY A 754 8.87 -15.21 30.18
CA GLY A 754 7.91 -14.48 29.34
C GLY A 754 7.08 -15.40 28.45
N SER A 755 6.20 -14.79 27.64
CA SER A 755 5.37 -15.51 26.69
C SER A 755 6.19 -15.95 25.46
N PRO A 756 6.01 -17.19 24.96
CA PRO A 756 6.65 -17.66 23.74
C PRO A 756 6.17 -16.85 22.51
N PRO A 757 6.89 -16.91 21.39
CA PRO A 757 6.35 -16.39 20.14
C PRO A 757 5.07 -17.15 19.77
N ALA A 758 4.09 -16.43 19.23
CA ALA A 758 2.80 -16.99 18.88
C ALA A 758 2.38 -16.54 17.47
N VAL A 759 1.76 -17.46 16.75
CA VAL A 759 1.02 -17.13 15.52
C VAL A 759 -0.40 -16.77 15.94
N VAL A 760 -0.82 -15.55 15.61
CA VAL A 760 -2.12 -15.01 15.98
C VAL A 760 -2.92 -14.65 14.73
N GLU A 761 -4.22 -14.92 14.78
CA GLU A 761 -5.22 -14.46 13.83
C GLU A 761 -5.98 -13.29 14.45
N LYS A 762 -6.10 -12.18 13.73
CA LYS A 762 -6.91 -11.03 14.10
C LYS A 762 -8.07 -10.84 13.13
N PHE A 763 -9.23 -10.45 13.66
CA PHE A 763 -10.43 -10.14 12.88
C PHE A 763 -11.42 -9.33 13.72
N TYR A 764 -12.30 -8.56 13.08
CA TYR A 764 -13.36 -7.83 13.78
C TYR A 764 -14.57 -8.73 14.09
N ARG A 765 -15.18 -8.58 15.27
CA ARG A 765 -16.40 -9.32 15.62
C ARG A 765 -17.54 -8.90 14.69
N ARG A 766 -18.18 -9.88 14.04
CA ARG A 766 -19.17 -9.67 12.97
C ARG A 766 -20.46 -8.96 13.37
N GLU A 767 -20.77 -8.78 14.66
CA GLU A 767 -22.05 -8.19 15.10
C GLU A 767 -22.17 -6.66 14.90
N GLU A 768 -21.10 -5.95 14.51
CA GLU A 768 -21.11 -4.48 14.47
C GLU A 768 -20.77 -3.83 13.10
N VAL A 769 -20.45 -4.62 12.07
CA VAL A 769 -19.95 -4.06 10.79
C VAL A 769 -21.08 -3.65 9.82
N LEU A 770 -22.35 -3.85 10.16
CA LEU A 770 -23.47 -3.54 9.27
C LEU A 770 -24.52 -2.63 9.92
N SER A 771 -24.20 -1.35 10.03
CA SER A 771 -25.20 -0.29 9.82
C SER A 771 -24.56 0.92 9.16
N THR A 772 -24.21 0.79 7.89
CA THR A 772 -23.90 1.93 7.01
C THR A 772 -25.19 2.56 6.50
N GLU A 773 -26.05 3.04 7.41
CA GLU A 773 -26.99 4.08 7.00
C GLU A 773 -26.20 5.38 6.87
N VAL A 774 -26.28 6.02 5.70
CA VAL A 774 -25.89 7.42 5.54
C VAL A 774 -26.88 8.22 6.40
N GLY A 775 -26.53 8.40 7.67
CA GLY A 775 -27.35 9.16 8.60
C GLY A 775 -27.41 10.60 8.12
N GLN A 776 -28.53 10.99 7.53
CA GLN A 776 -28.85 12.40 7.36
C GLN A 776 -29.24 12.94 8.73
N PHE A 777 -28.48 13.92 9.23
CA PHE A 777 -28.75 14.51 10.53
C PHE A 777 -29.53 15.82 10.35
N SER A 778 -30.58 15.98 11.16
CA SER A 778 -31.26 17.27 11.33
C SER A 778 -30.33 18.26 12.04
N PRO A 779 -30.39 19.59 11.80
CA PRO A 779 -29.53 20.59 12.43
C PRO A 779 -29.44 20.51 13.96
N ASP A 780 -30.49 20.01 14.61
CA ASP A 780 -30.60 19.89 16.06
C ASP A 780 -29.99 18.59 16.64
N GLN A 781 -29.58 17.64 15.79
CA GLN A 781 -29.01 16.36 16.19
C GLN A 781 -27.49 16.36 16.03
N HIS A 782 -26.78 16.87 17.03
CA HIS A 782 -25.40 16.50 17.23
C HIS A 782 -25.39 15.12 17.92
N PRO A 783 -24.65 14.10 17.45
CA PRO A 783 -24.50 12.88 18.21
C PRO A 783 -23.77 13.21 19.52
N SER A 784 -24.52 13.25 20.61
CA SER A 784 -24.01 13.49 21.95
C SER A 784 -23.31 12.22 22.45
N LEU A 785 -22.00 12.12 22.26
CA LEU A 785 -21.17 11.27 23.11
C LEU A 785 -20.85 12.07 24.38
N ALA A 786 -21.81 12.06 25.33
CA ALA A 786 -21.45 12.32 26.71
C ALA A 786 -20.53 11.18 27.17
N TRP A 787 -19.50 11.50 27.97
CA TRP A 787 -18.85 10.71 29.02
C TRP A 787 -17.34 11.03 29.07
N CYS A 788 -17.04 12.19 29.66
CA CYS A 788 -15.77 12.46 30.32
C CYS A 788 -16.03 12.37 31.83
N SER A 789 -15.58 11.29 32.49
CA SER A 789 -15.00 11.34 33.85
C SER A 789 -14.77 9.95 34.46
N SER A 790 -13.59 9.82 35.07
CA SER A 790 -13.19 8.92 36.15
C SER A 790 -12.72 7.50 35.82
N ALA A 791 -11.40 7.38 35.84
CA ALA A 791 -10.69 6.18 36.25
C ALA A 791 -11.07 5.79 37.69
N SER A 792 -11.39 4.52 37.92
CA SER A 792 -11.13 3.85 39.20
C SER A 792 -11.04 2.33 39.03
N THR A 793 -10.06 1.77 39.76
CA THR A 793 -9.60 0.39 39.91
C THR A 793 -10.68 -0.69 40.09
N PRO A 794 -10.42 -1.95 39.66
CA PRO A 794 -11.32 -3.07 39.90
C PRO A 794 -11.09 -3.72 41.28
N GLN A 795 -12.17 -3.90 42.04
CA GLN A 795 -12.23 -4.86 43.16
C GLN A 795 -13.34 -5.88 42.91
N GLY A 796 -13.08 -7.10 43.37
CA GLY A 796 -13.72 -8.32 42.92
C GLY A 796 -15.16 -8.56 43.38
N GLY A 797 -15.76 -9.58 42.78
CA GLY A 797 -17.06 -10.12 43.15
C GLY A 797 -17.30 -11.46 42.47
N GLN A 798 -17.35 -12.52 43.28
CA GLN A 798 -17.56 -13.91 42.88
C GLN A 798 -18.99 -14.18 42.38
N GLY A 799 -19.09 -15.02 41.34
CA GLY A 799 -19.99 -16.17 41.31
C GLY A 799 -21.45 -15.97 40.88
N ARG A 800 -21.84 -16.60 39.77
CA ARG A 800 -22.82 -17.72 39.78
C ARG A 800 -23.02 -18.37 38.42
N ASP A 801 -22.97 -19.69 38.45
CA ASP A 801 -23.52 -20.61 37.46
C ASP A 801 -24.97 -20.27 37.07
N SER A 802 -25.28 -20.38 35.78
CA SER A 802 -26.56 -20.95 35.36
C SER A 802 -26.43 -21.67 34.02
N ARG A 803 -26.49 -23.00 34.09
CA ARG A 803 -26.83 -23.88 32.97
C ARG A 803 -28.29 -23.62 32.61
N GLY A 804 -28.54 -23.12 31.40
CA GLY A 804 -29.87 -22.92 30.82
C GLY A 804 -30.03 -23.77 29.56
N THR A 805 -30.99 -24.68 29.62
CA THR A 805 -31.37 -25.71 28.65
C THR A 805 -31.74 -25.20 27.25
N ALA A 806 -31.41 -26.01 26.24
CA ALA A 806 -31.82 -25.89 24.85
C ALA A 806 -33.34 -25.60 24.69
N GLY A 807 -33.64 -24.41 24.17
CA GLY A 807 -34.98 -23.97 23.81
C GLY A 807 -35.41 -24.52 22.44
N ARG A 808 -36.42 -25.38 22.48
CA ARG A 808 -37.20 -25.93 21.37
C ARG A 808 -37.71 -24.81 20.44
N GLN A 809 -37.29 -24.80 19.18
CA GLN A 809 -37.72 -23.83 18.15
C GLN A 809 -39.25 -23.76 18.06
N THR A 810 -39.75 -22.53 18.12
CA THR A 810 -41.17 -22.17 18.12
C THR A 810 -41.80 -22.30 16.73
N ARG A 811 -43.08 -22.68 16.75
CA ARG A 811 -43.97 -22.95 15.60
C ARG A 811 -44.29 -21.68 14.81
N ARG A 812 -44.30 -21.83 13.47
CA ARG A 812 -44.79 -20.93 12.41
C ARG A 812 -46.08 -20.18 12.81
N SER A 813 -46.05 -18.85 12.89
CA SER A 813 -47.26 -18.01 12.83
C SER A 813 -47.30 -17.26 11.50
N PRO A 814 -48.25 -17.55 10.59
CA PRO A 814 -48.42 -16.80 9.35
C PRO A 814 -48.66 -15.28 9.55
N SER A 815 -49.03 -14.86 10.77
CA SER A 815 -49.26 -13.46 11.12
C SER A 815 -47.98 -12.63 11.25
N SER A 816 -46.79 -13.24 11.30
CA SER A 816 -45.52 -12.53 11.41
C SER A 816 -44.80 -12.35 10.07
N PHE A 817 -45.39 -12.78 8.95
CA PHE A 817 -44.73 -12.69 7.64
C PHE A 817 -44.93 -11.31 7.00
N VAL A 818 -43.86 -10.52 6.94
CA VAL A 818 -43.80 -9.27 6.17
C VAL A 818 -43.07 -9.51 4.85
N ARG A 819 -43.73 -9.19 3.73
CA ARG A 819 -43.18 -9.33 2.37
C ARG A 819 -42.25 -8.17 2.02
N ARG A 820 -41.20 -8.45 1.25
CA ARG A 820 -40.36 -7.42 0.62
C ARG A 820 -41.14 -6.63 -0.43
N SER A 821 -40.85 -5.33 -0.53
CA SER A 821 -41.23 -4.47 -1.65
C SER A 821 -40.49 -4.88 -2.93
N PRO A 822 -41.00 -4.53 -4.13
CA PRO A 822 -40.30 -4.77 -5.40
C PRO A 822 -38.87 -4.24 -5.44
N GLU A 823 -38.62 -3.07 -4.85
CA GLU A 823 -37.32 -2.42 -4.79
C GLU A 823 -36.36 -3.13 -3.83
N GLU A 824 -36.86 -3.64 -2.68
CA GLU A 824 -36.06 -4.46 -1.77
C GLU A 824 -35.73 -5.83 -2.37
N MET A 825 -36.64 -6.43 -3.15
CA MET A 825 -36.37 -7.67 -3.88
C MET A 825 -35.29 -7.47 -4.94
N LYS A 826 -35.38 -6.39 -5.74
CA LYS A 826 -34.34 -6.06 -6.73
C LYS A 826 -32.97 -5.86 -6.10
N ARG A 827 -32.89 -5.14 -4.99
CA ARG A 827 -31.62 -4.93 -4.25
C ARG A 827 -31.06 -6.24 -3.71
N LEU A 828 -31.90 -7.10 -3.13
CA LEU A 828 -31.49 -8.40 -2.61
C LEU A 828 -31.01 -9.35 -3.71
N VAL A 829 -31.74 -9.45 -4.81
CA VAL A 829 -31.36 -10.28 -5.96
C VAL A 829 -30.07 -9.76 -6.59
N ALA A 830 -29.89 -8.44 -6.69
CA ALA A 830 -28.63 -7.85 -7.14
C ALA A 830 -27.46 -8.19 -6.21
N SER A 831 -27.66 -8.22 -4.88
CA SER A 831 -26.61 -8.66 -3.95
C SER A 831 -26.27 -10.14 -4.09
N TRP A 832 -27.21 -10.99 -4.51
CA TRP A 832 -26.96 -12.41 -4.74
C TRP A 832 -26.24 -12.69 -6.07
N ASP A 833 -26.36 -11.82 -7.08
CA ASP A 833 -25.83 -12.03 -8.44
C ASP A 833 -24.31 -12.27 -8.47
N HIS A 834 -23.58 -11.69 -7.51
CA HIS A 834 -22.13 -11.88 -7.34
C HIS A 834 -21.75 -13.30 -6.89
N TYR A 835 -22.64 -13.99 -6.20
CA TYR A 835 -22.41 -15.33 -5.63
C TYR A 835 -22.97 -16.46 -6.49
N VAL A 836 -23.58 -16.11 -7.64
CA VAL A 836 -24.08 -17.09 -8.60
C VAL A 836 -22.89 -17.82 -9.23
N SER A 837 -22.84 -19.14 -9.04
CA SER A 837 -21.84 -20.02 -9.65
C SER A 837 -21.87 -19.96 -11.19
N SER A 838 -20.72 -20.14 -11.82
CA SER A 838 -20.59 -20.24 -13.29
C SER A 838 -21.53 -21.30 -13.86
N ARG A 839 -21.61 -22.47 -13.21
CA ARG A 839 -22.55 -23.56 -13.54
C ARG A 839 -24.00 -23.10 -13.59
N ALA A 840 -24.42 -22.26 -12.65
CA ALA A 840 -25.79 -21.75 -12.65
C ALA A 840 -26.02 -20.81 -13.83
N ARG A 841 -25.04 -19.97 -14.18
CA ARG A 841 -25.11 -19.11 -15.38
C ARG A 841 -25.19 -19.95 -16.67
N ASP A 842 -24.52 -21.09 -16.73
CA ASP A 842 -24.63 -22.02 -17.85
C ASP A 842 -25.97 -22.77 -17.88
N PHE A 843 -26.50 -23.14 -16.72
CA PHE A 843 -27.80 -23.80 -16.59
C PHE A 843 -28.94 -22.86 -17.00
N PHE A 844 -28.94 -21.62 -16.50
CA PHE A 844 -29.95 -20.63 -16.84
C PHE A 844 -29.53 -19.87 -18.12
N VAL A 845 -29.91 -20.42 -19.28
CA VAL A 845 -29.58 -19.96 -20.64
C VAL A 845 -29.63 -18.43 -20.85
N THR A 846 -30.47 -17.71 -20.11
CA THR A 846 -30.47 -16.24 -20.09
C THR A 846 -30.51 -15.70 -18.67
N ARG A 847 -29.95 -14.49 -18.46
CA ARG A 847 -29.89 -13.81 -17.16
C ARG A 847 -31.30 -13.59 -16.59
N GLU A 848 -32.27 -13.30 -17.44
CA GLU A 848 -33.66 -13.05 -17.04
C GLU A 848 -34.28 -14.27 -16.37
N LYS A 849 -33.99 -15.49 -16.86
CA LYS A 849 -34.51 -16.73 -16.26
C LYS A 849 -33.93 -17.00 -14.88
N LEU A 850 -32.64 -16.70 -14.69
CA LEU A 850 -32.02 -16.80 -13.36
C LEU A 850 -32.63 -15.75 -12.43
N GLU A 851 -32.77 -14.50 -12.89
CA GLU A 851 -33.36 -13.41 -12.11
C GLU A 851 -34.81 -13.74 -11.69
N GLU A 852 -35.62 -14.32 -12.57
CA GLU A 852 -36.97 -14.81 -12.24
C GLU A 852 -36.96 -15.80 -11.07
N VAL A 853 -36.03 -16.75 -11.06
CA VAL A 853 -35.88 -17.74 -9.98
C VAL A 853 -35.44 -17.08 -8.68
N LEU A 854 -34.47 -16.16 -8.73
CA LEU A 854 -34.00 -15.43 -7.56
C LEU A 854 -35.10 -14.52 -6.98
N MET A 855 -35.89 -13.87 -7.83
CA MET A 855 -37.05 -13.07 -7.44
C MET A 855 -38.14 -13.93 -6.77
N MET A 856 -38.38 -15.15 -7.26
CA MET A 856 -39.31 -16.09 -6.61
C MET A 856 -38.85 -16.47 -5.20
N ILE A 857 -37.54 -16.63 -4.99
CA ILE A 857 -36.96 -16.93 -3.67
C ILE A 857 -37.09 -15.71 -2.76
N ALA A 858 -36.64 -14.53 -3.20
CA ALA A 858 -36.69 -13.27 -2.45
C ALA A 858 -38.11 -12.89 -2.00
N LYS A 859 -39.12 -13.16 -2.83
CA LYS A 859 -40.54 -12.92 -2.54
C LYS A 859 -41.10 -13.84 -1.44
N SER A 860 -40.46 -14.98 -1.22
CA SER A 860 -41.01 -16.09 -0.42
C SER A 860 -40.34 -16.23 0.95
N ILE A 861 -39.54 -15.26 1.36
CA ILE A 861 -38.82 -15.17 2.65
C ILE A 861 -39.11 -13.82 3.31
N HIS A 862 -38.91 -13.71 4.63
CA HIS A 862 -39.24 -12.49 5.37
C HIS A 862 -38.38 -11.30 4.90
N HIS A 863 -38.88 -10.07 4.99
CA HIS A 863 -38.14 -8.90 4.48
C HIS A 863 -36.81 -8.62 5.20
N THR A 864 -36.64 -9.13 6.41
CA THR A 864 -35.41 -9.02 7.21
C THR A 864 -34.50 -10.24 7.10
N GLU A 865 -34.87 -11.28 6.34
CA GLU A 865 -34.13 -12.55 6.26
C GLU A 865 -33.41 -12.67 4.92
N ASP A 866 -32.21 -13.26 4.93
CA ASP A 866 -31.41 -13.56 3.74
C ASP A 866 -30.84 -15.00 3.84
N PRO A 867 -31.23 -15.93 2.96
CA PRO A 867 -30.78 -17.33 3.00
C PRO A 867 -29.37 -17.56 2.45
N ILE A 868 -28.73 -16.56 1.86
CA ILE A 868 -27.40 -16.65 1.24
C ILE A 868 -26.37 -15.87 2.05
N LEU A 869 -26.68 -14.61 2.37
CA LEU A 869 -25.76 -13.67 3.01
C LEU A 869 -26.12 -13.34 4.46
N GLY A 870 -27.24 -13.88 4.95
CA GLY A 870 -27.66 -13.71 6.34
C GLY A 870 -26.86 -14.58 7.31
N ASP A 871 -27.07 -14.36 8.61
CA ASP A 871 -26.44 -15.13 9.69
C ASP A 871 -26.85 -16.62 9.67
N ASP A 872 -26.27 -17.44 10.56
CA ASP A 872 -26.57 -18.88 10.73
C ASP A 872 -27.96 -19.16 11.36
N ASN A 873 -28.89 -18.22 11.21
CA ASN A 873 -30.27 -18.35 11.64
C ASN A 873 -31.12 -19.08 10.58
N CYS A 874 -32.23 -19.68 11.02
CA CYS A 874 -33.17 -20.29 10.08
C CYS A 874 -33.85 -19.19 9.25
N VAL A 875 -33.81 -19.34 7.92
CA VAL A 875 -34.59 -18.50 7.01
C VAL A 875 -35.79 -19.31 6.53
N PHE A 876 -37.00 -18.85 6.84
CA PHE A 876 -38.19 -19.67 6.64
C PHE A 876 -38.87 -19.43 5.30
N TRP A 877 -39.27 -20.52 4.67
CA TRP A 877 -40.03 -20.50 3.42
C TRP A 877 -41.52 -20.24 3.64
N TYR A 878 -42.03 -19.21 2.96
CA TYR A 878 -43.43 -18.81 2.91
C TYR A 878 -44.07 -18.99 1.53
N GLY A 879 -43.34 -19.60 0.58
CA GLY A 879 -43.84 -19.93 -0.76
C GLY A 879 -44.58 -21.26 -0.84
N GLU A 880 -44.67 -21.82 -2.05
CA GLU A 880 -45.37 -23.09 -2.31
C GLU A 880 -44.66 -24.28 -1.63
N VAL A 881 -45.43 -25.26 -1.20
CA VAL A 881 -44.93 -26.49 -0.56
C VAL A 881 -45.52 -27.73 -1.22
N THR A 882 -44.82 -28.85 -1.18
CA THR A 882 -45.36 -30.15 -1.61
C THR A 882 -46.54 -30.60 -0.75
N LYS A 883 -47.51 -31.29 -1.36
CA LYS A 883 -48.74 -31.72 -0.67
C LYS A 883 -48.53 -32.87 0.31
N ASP A 884 -47.55 -33.73 0.06
CA ASP A 884 -47.38 -34.98 0.80
C ASP A 884 -46.40 -34.86 1.99
N ASP A 885 -45.37 -34.03 1.87
CA ASP A 885 -44.24 -33.94 2.82
C ASP A 885 -43.84 -32.49 3.18
N ASN A 886 -44.62 -31.49 2.79
CA ASN A 886 -44.53 -30.09 3.20
C ASN A 886 -43.11 -29.48 3.00
N GLN A 887 -42.51 -29.74 1.85
CA GLN A 887 -41.17 -29.29 1.44
C GLN A 887 -41.25 -28.00 0.63
N ALA A 888 -40.29 -27.10 0.81
CA ALA A 888 -40.21 -25.85 0.05
C ALA A 888 -39.96 -26.10 -1.45
N VAL A 889 -40.84 -25.59 -2.31
CA VAL A 889 -40.76 -25.76 -3.77
C VAL A 889 -41.04 -24.47 -4.54
N ILE A 890 -40.45 -24.36 -5.72
CA ILE A 890 -40.77 -23.35 -6.74
C ILE A 890 -41.16 -24.01 -8.06
N ARG A 891 -41.92 -23.29 -8.88
CA ARG A 891 -42.24 -23.69 -10.25
C ARG A 891 -41.27 -22.99 -11.18
N MET A 892 -40.56 -23.78 -11.98
CA MET A 892 -39.63 -23.25 -12.96
C MET A 892 -39.56 -24.18 -14.17
N VAL A 893 -39.26 -23.62 -15.34
CA VAL A 893 -38.96 -24.40 -16.55
C VAL A 893 -37.47 -24.70 -16.56
N LYS A 894 -37.09 -25.97 -16.43
CA LYS A 894 -35.68 -26.38 -16.52
C LYS A 894 -35.24 -26.37 -17.99
N PRO A 895 -33.94 -26.18 -18.29
CA PRO A 895 -33.43 -26.14 -19.67
C PRO A 895 -33.73 -27.40 -20.50
N THR A 896 -33.99 -28.53 -19.85
CA THR A 896 -34.27 -29.83 -20.47
C THR A 896 -35.77 -30.16 -20.57
N GLU A 897 -36.66 -29.24 -20.19
CA GLU A 897 -38.10 -29.49 -20.07
C GLU A 897 -38.90 -28.39 -20.81
N ASP A 898 -39.95 -28.76 -21.55
CA ASP A 898 -40.80 -27.83 -22.30
C ASP A 898 -42.00 -27.29 -21.47
N SER A 899 -42.11 -27.71 -20.20
CA SER A 899 -43.20 -27.34 -19.30
C SER A 899 -42.69 -27.10 -17.88
N GLU A 900 -43.34 -26.23 -17.12
CA GLU A 900 -43.00 -25.98 -15.71
C GLU A 900 -43.00 -27.27 -14.88
N SER A 901 -41.96 -27.45 -14.07
CA SER A 901 -41.89 -28.52 -13.07
C SER A 901 -41.67 -27.96 -11.66
N LEU A 902 -42.17 -28.69 -10.67
CA LEU A 902 -41.92 -28.39 -9.26
C LEU A 902 -40.48 -28.80 -8.91
N THR A 903 -39.73 -27.85 -8.35
CA THR A 903 -38.33 -28.05 -7.98
C THR A 903 -38.10 -27.61 -6.54
N TYR A 904 -37.41 -28.44 -5.76
CA TYR A 904 -37.10 -28.15 -4.35
C TYR A 904 -36.18 -26.94 -4.22
N VAL A 905 -36.56 -25.99 -3.37
CA VAL A 905 -35.83 -24.72 -3.20
C VAL A 905 -34.40 -24.97 -2.75
N ASN A 906 -34.17 -25.84 -1.76
CA ASN A 906 -32.82 -26.14 -1.28
C ASN A 906 -31.91 -26.76 -2.36
N ARG A 907 -32.46 -27.48 -3.35
CA ARG A 907 -31.67 -27.99 -4.48
C ARG A 907 -31.32 -26.89 -5.48
N VAL A 908 -32.25 -25.98 -5.72
CA VAL A 908 -32.02 -24.80 -6.58
C VAL A 908 -30.99 -23.88 -5.94
N MET A 909 -31.08 -23.65 -4.62
CA MET A 909 -30.12 -22.84 -3.87
C MET A 909 -28.71 -23.42 -3.95
N VAL A 910 -28.56 -24.73 -3.76
CA VAL A 910 -27.27 -25.42 -3.95
C VAL A 910 -26.79 -25.32 -5.40
N LEU A 911 -27.65 -25.54 -6.39
CA LEU A 911 -27.28 -25.40 -7.80
C LEU A 911 -26.71 -24.00 -8.08
N ILE A 912 -27.38 -22.96 -7.57
CA ILE A 912 -27.04 -21.56 -7.83
C ILE A 912 -25.79 -21.12 -7.08
N PHE A 913 -25.70 -21.39 -5.78
CA PHE A 913 -24.76 -20.69 -4.89
C PHE A 913 -23.65 -21.56 -4.28
N SER A 914 -23.69 -22.88 -4.42
CA SER A 914 -22.62 -23.73 -3.86
C SER A 914 -21.38 -23.75 -4.76
N SER A 915 -20.20 -23.85 -4.12
CA SER A 915 -18.93 -24.08 -4.82
C SER A 915 -18.97 -25.37 -5.64
N ASP A 916 -18.14 -25.47 -6.67
CA ASP A 916 -18.11 -26.66 -7.53
C ASP A 916 -17.78 -27.93 -6.75
N GLU A 917 -16.86 -27.85 -5.79
CA GLU A 917 -16.51 -28.97 -4.91
C GLU A 917 -17.69 -29.42 -4.04
N ALA A 918 -18.36 -28.49 -3.36
CA ALA A 918 -19.53 -28.78 -2.53
C ALA A 918 -20.70 -29.31 -3.37
N PHE A 919 -20.90 -28.75 -4.56
CA PHE A 919 -21.93 -29.20 -5.50
C PHE A 919 -21.69 -30.65 -5.93
N GLN A 920 -20.48 -31.02 -6.33
CA GLN A 920 -20.17 -32.39 -6.74
C GLN A 920 -20.45 -33.40 -5.62
N HIS A 921 -20.08 -33.07 -4.39
CA HIS A 921 -20.36 -33.89 -3.23
C HIS A 921 -21.89 -34.02 -3.00
N LEU A 922 -22.62 -32.91 -3.00
CA LEU A 922 -24.08 -32.88 -2.81
C LEU A 922 -24.85 -33.62 -3.91
N MET A 923 -24.31 -33.69 -5.12
CA MET A 923 -24.93 -34.40 -6.25
C MET A 923 -24.80 -35.92 -6.17
N THR A 924 -23.97 -36.45 -5.27
CA THR A 924 -23.93 -37.89 -4.95
C THR A 924 -25.13 -38.35 -4.12
N LEU A 925 -25.85 -37.42 -3.48
CA LEU A 925 -27.02 -37.71 -2.65
C LEU A 925 -28.27 -38.02 -3.50
N PRO A 926 -29.25 -38.79 -2.95
CA PRO A 926 -30.49 -39.10 -3.65
C PRO A 926 -31.19 -37.85 -4.20
N LYS A 927 -31.93 -37.99 -5.30
CA LYS A 927 -32.73 -36.91 -5.94
C LYS A 927 -33.98 -36.52 -5.12
N ALA A 928 -33.84 -36.39 -3.81
CA ALA A 928 -34.82 -35.95 -2.82
C ALA A 928 -34.44 -34.53 -2.30
N PRO A 929 -35.31 -33.79 -1.59
CA PRO A 929 -34.89 -32.52 -0.96
C PRO A 929 -33.73 -32.77 0.00
N PHE A 930 -32.79 -31.81 0.08
CA PHE A 930 -31.70 -31.91 1.06
C PHE A 930 -32.26 -31.83 2.48
N ARG A 931 -31.63 -32.57 3.41
CA ARG A 931 -31.99 -32.43 4.83
C ARG A 931 -31.42 -31.12 5.36
N MET A 932 -32.16 -30.46 6.24
CA MET A 932 -31.67 -29.26 6.91
C MET A 932 -31.09 -29.60 8.28
N ALA A 933 -29.88 -29.15 8.59
CA ALA A 933 -29.15 -29.37 9.84
C ALA A 933 -29.91 -28.80 11.07
N CYS A 934 -30.71 -27.75 10.86
CA CYS A 934 -31.60 -27.21 11.89
C CYS A 934 -32.82 -28.10 12.21
N GLY A 935 -33.03 -29.18 11.45
CA GLY A 935 -34.15 -30.10 11.61
C GLY A 935 -35.47 -29.61 11.01
N ASN A 936 -35.52 -28.40 10.43
CA ASN A 936 -36.72 -27.83 9.81
C ASN A 936 -36.60 -27.77 8.28
N GLN A 937 -37.40 -28.57 7.57
CA GLN A 937 -37.38 -28.67 6.10
C GLN A 937 -37.98 -27.47 5.35
N LEU A 938 -38.56 -26.51 6.08
CA LEU A 938 -38.95 -25.22 5.51
C LEU A 938 -37.86 -24.16 5.70
N CYS A 939 -36.74 -24.49 6.33
CA CYS A 939 -35.57 -23.62 6.28
C CYS A 939 -34.98 -23.67 4.86
N VAL A 940 -34.68 -22.50 4.31
CA VAL A 940 -34.02 -22.36 2.99
C VAL A 940 -32.65 -21.70 3.10
N SER A 941 -32.13 -21.51 4.31
CA SER A 941 -30.77 -21.03 4.55
C SER A 941 -29.76 -22.04 3.99
N LEU A 942 -28.81 -21.54 3.19
CA LEU A 942 -27.77 -22.36 2.57
C LEU A 942 -26.83 -22.96 3.63
N HIS A 943 -26.59 -22.25 4.73
CA HIS A 943 -25.80 -22.71 5.87
C HIS A 943 -26.37 -23.96 6.55
N HIS A 944 -27.69 -24.16 6.42
CA HIS A 944 -28.37 -25.27 7.08
C HIS A 944 -28.51 -26.49 6.18
N VAL A 945 -27.96 -26.51 4.96
CA VAL A 945 -27.99 -27.71 4.11
C VAL A 945 -27.06 -28.77 4.72
N ALA A 946 -27.63 -29.88 5.18
CA ALA A 946 -26.86 -30.95 5.81
C ALA A 946 -26.17 -31.83 4.76
N LEU A 947 -24.85 -31.93 4.89
CA LEU A 947 -24.02 -32.98 4.30
C LEU A 947 -24.12 -34.18 5.25
N ASN A 948 -24.94 -35.17 4.92
CA ASN A 948 -25.06 -36.39 5.74
C ASN A 948 -23.74 -37.18 5.78
#